data_AF-A0A4P5WX47-F1
#
_entry.id   AF-A0A4P5WX47-F1
#
_cell.length_a   1.000
_cell.length_b   1.000
_cell.length_c   1.000
_cell.angle_alpha   90.00
_cell.angle_beta   90.00
_cell.angle_gamma   90.00
#
_symmetry.space_group_name_H-M   'P 1'
#
loop_
_entity.id
_entity.type
_entity.pdbx_description
1 polymer ?
#
loop_
_entity_poly.entity_id
_entity_poly.type
_entity_poly.pdbx_seq_one_letter_code
_entity_poly.pdbx_strand_id
1 'polypeptide(L)'
;MAFMTPHPPGADRTSAARVRPALCAALLVAATVAARGDNLRIEGVQAVPGPAGTAILSFDIDWEHSWRHGSFHDAAWVFFKVRPDPAGDWQPVRLRADRVLNPTGYGTAEGTPLEFIVPGGADGLCGVFIRRSDEGAGPIATRRVSVVWDAAATHGLPADLRVPLAGFGIEMVYVAEGPFLLGSGGNECNRFHAAVAAGQPQTAYLVAGRGPIPTGRQPGRLWATGFAPEDGGAIPAEFPGGYGAFYCMKRVITQGNYSDFLNHLPEAEARKRFYADGHGHWIDRAGEPPNTHYAASGTPPSPWFGRRASQRDQSCPWLSWADGAAFAAWSGLRPLTELEHEKACRGLLEPTLKERGPSYFGVIDLNGGLLYERPVTAGSAAGRRFAGTHGRGVPQPPADWPTDLEGVAFRGDYLHMREYTSVDHMGVAGRMKQISTHADRRAHPLGGWRGGRTAPAGDAAMQPLLRRFAPGAVTVIPRADPGFGLRLRIAGPADLFPVRNRFQSFDYRGTLEQPWTGAPDLDATIELGVDGSVLRLVAEVRDDRHVNAAQSGEGIAAGDCLQIGLRTGQGPTWRLGLARTAAGTVFHQWNGVGDDLLRGVECSVDRNDARGLTRYTAALPLAVLGLAPGVDFALNLQVVDDDDAGQRHTLRLAEGIATDPAGSDAPERFPRFRIDR
;
A
#
# COMPACT_ATOMS: atom_id res chain seq x y z
N MET A 1 -2.79 -22.23 -56.20
CA MET A 1 -1.85 -22.87 -57.14
C MET A 1 -0.97 -23.80 -56.33
N ALA A 2 -1.12 -25.09 -56.60
CA ALA A 2 -0.41 -26.20 -55.97
C ALA A 2 1.00 -26.37 -56.55
N PHE A 3 1.90 -27.03 -55.80
CA PHE A 3 2.91 -28.00 -56.25
C PHE A 3 3.49 -28.62 -54.96
N MET A 4 3.02 -29.78 -54.46
CA MET A 4 3.26 -31.17 -54.87
C MET A 4 4.74 -31.55 -55.08
N THR A 5 5.24 -32.37 -54.14
CA THR A 5 6.48 -33.18 -54.10
C THR A 5 6.51 -34.30 -55.16
N PRO A 6 7.67 -34.97 -55.39
CA PRO A 6 7.81 -36.36 -54.87
C PRO A 6 9.25 -36.85 -54.50
N HIS A 7 9.35 -37.57 -53.36
CA HIS A 7 9.90 -38.93 -53.06
C HIS A 7 10.97 -39.66 -53.94
N PRO A 8 11.55 -40.84 -53.54
CA PRO A 8 12.05 -41.41 -52.25
C PRO A 8 13.35 -42.30 -52.47
N PRO A 9 13.60 -43.50 -51.87
CA PRO A 9 13.69 -43.99 -50.47
C PRO A 9 15.04 -44.71 -50.12
N GLY A 10 15.23 -45.10 -48.85
CA GLY A 10 16.19 -46.13 -48.44
C GLY A 10 15.84 -46.76 -47.08
N ALA A 11 15.46 -48.04 -47.09
CA ALA A 11 15.05 -48.91 -45.98
C ALA A 11 16.26 -49.38 -45.14
N ASP A 12 16.23 -49.39 -43.80
CA ASP A 12 15.67 -50.35 -42.83
C ASP A 12 16.62 -51.51 -42.41
N ARG A 13 16.58 -51.80 -41.09
CA ARG A 13 16.90 -53.04 -40.34
C ARG A 13 18.10 -53.13 -39.39
N THR A 14 17.69 -53.11 -38.10
CA THR A 14 17.98 -54.07 -37.01
C THR A 14 19.33 -54.06 -36.29
N SER A 15 19.31 -53.70 -35.00
CA SER A 15 19.61 -54.66 -33.92
C SER A 15 19.08 -54.16 -32.57
N ALA A 16 18.42 -55.08 -31.86
CA ALA A 16 17.81 -54.85 -30.56
C ALA A 16 18.79 -55.22 -29.44
N ALA A 17 18.89 -54.38 -28.40
CA ALA A 17 19.41 -54.77 -27.09
C ALA A 17 18.46 -54.22 -26.01
N ARG A 18 17.88 -55.17 -25.26
CA ARG A 18 16.89 -54.96 -24.21
C ARG A 18 17.55 -54.34 -22.98
N VAL A 19 17.08 -53.17 -22.54
CA VAL A 19 17.30 -52.64 -21.19
C VAL A 19 15.93 -52.48 -20.53
N ARG A 20 15.82 -52.99 -19.30
CA ARG A 20 14.59 -53.05 -18.48
C ARG A 20 14.06 -51.63 -18.18
N PRO A 21 12.73 -51.40 -18.14
CA PRO A 21 12.18 -50.10 -17.80
C PRO A 21 12.20 -49.90 -16.28
N ALA A 22 12.99 -48.95 -15.80
CA ALA A 22 12.72 -48.31 -14.52
C ALA A 22 11.68 -47.21 -14.78
N LEU A 23 10.48 -47.42 -14.26
CA LEU A 23 9.40 -46.44 -14.26
C LEU A 23 9.83 -45.25 -13.38
N CYS A 24 10.42 -44.21 -13.98
CA CYS A 24 10.48 -42.89 -13.37
C CYS A 24 9.46 -42.03 -14.11
N ALA A 25 8.24 -42.00 -13.58
CA ALA A 25 7.24 -41.02 -13.96
C ALA A 25 7.76 -39.64 -13.48
N ALA A 26 8.52 -38.96 -14.34
CA ALA A 26 8.78 -37.55 -14.20
C ALA A 26 7.46 -36.81 -14.48
N LEU A 27 6.65 -36.64 -13.44
CA LEU A 27 5.60 -35.64 -13.38
C LEU A 27 6.28 -34.27 -13.45
N LEU A 28 6.54 -33.80 -14.67
CA LEU A 28 6.75 -32.39 -14.98
C LEU A 28 5.41 -31.69 -14.77
N VAL A 29 5.08 -31.43 -13.50
CA VAL A 29 4.13 -30.37 -13.16
C VAL A 29 4.84 -29.07 -13.50
N ALA A 30 4.67 -28.62 -14.74
CA ALA A 30 4.90 -27.23 -15.08
C ALA A 30 3.85 -26.41 -14.32
N ALA A 31 4.15 -26.11 -13.05
CA ALA A 31 3.42 -25.10 -12.29
C ALA A 31 3.67 -23.77 -13.00
N THR A 32 2.74 -23.39 -13.86
CA THR A 32 2.62 -22.01 -14.32
C THR A 32 2.26 -21.20 -13.08
N VAL A 33 3.27 -20.54 -12.49
CA VAL A 33 3.05 -19.58 -11.41
C VAL A 33 2.43 -18.34 -12.04
N ALA A 34 1.10 -18.34 -12.16
CA ALA A 34 0.33 -17.15 -12.43
C ALA A 34 0.33 -16.27 -11.17
N ALA A 35 0.64 -14.98 -11.32
CA ALA A 35 0.47 -13.99 -10.26
C ALA A 35 -0.98 -14.06 -9.73
N ARG A 36 -1.14 -14.31 -8.42
CA ARG A 36 -2.42 -14.65 -7.81
C ARG A 36 -3.25 -13.41 -7.45
N GLY A 37 -4.57 -13.49 -7.67
CA GLY A 37 -5.51 -12.58 -7.02
C GLY A 37 -5.64 -12.97 -5.55
N ASP A 38 -6.07 -12.05 -4.69
CA ASP A 38 -6.21 -12.35 -3.26
C ASP A 38 -7.44 -13.21 -2.95
N ASN A 39 -8.34 -13.35 -3.94
CA ASN A 39 -9.44 -14.32 -3.95
C ASN A 39 -10.31 -14.25 -2.68
N LEU A 40 -10.63 -13.03 -2.22
CA LEU A 40 -11.51 -12.80 -1.08
C LEU A 40 -12.91 -13.36 -1.37
N ARG A 41 -13.37 -14.26 -0.51
CA ARG A 41 -14.69 -14.92 -0.62
C ARG A 41 -15.47 -14.80 0.67
N ILE A 42 -16.76 -14.55 0.52
CA ILE A 42 -17.77 -14.59 1.58
C ILE A 42 -18.81 -15.61 1.16
N GLU A 43 -18.85 -16.75 1.84
CA GLU A 43 -19.66 -17.90 1.44
C GLU A 43 -20.57 -18.38 2.56
N GLY A 44 -21.61 -19.13 2.20
CA GLY A 44 -22.48 -19.81 3.17
C GLY A 44 -23.26 -18.87 4.10
N VAL A 45 -23.59 -17.65 3.66
CA VAL A 45 -24.33 -16.68 4.49
C VAL A 45 -25.69 -17.22 4.91
N GLN A 46 -25.94 -17.31 6.20
CA GLN A 46 -27.19 -17.77 6.81
C GLN A 46 -27.59 -16.85 7.96
N ALA A 47 -28.89 -16.73 8.24
CA ALA A 47 -29.41 -15.95 9.35
C ALA A 47 -30.15 -16.84 10.35
N VAL A 48 -29.97 -16.56 11.64
CA VAL A 48 -30.75 -17.16 12.73
C VAL A 48 -31.39 -16.05 13.57
N PRO A 49 -32.68 -16.14 13.93
CA PRO A 49 -33.33 -15.16 14.79
C PRO A 49 -32.59 -14.96 16.12
N GLY A 50 -32.47 -13.71 16.55
CA GLY A 50 -31.89 -13.32 17.83
C GLY A 50 -32.88 -12.54 18.71
N PRO A 51 -32.46 -12.17 19.93
CA PRO A 51 -33.31 -11.40 20.84
C PRO A 51 -33.55 -9.96 20.35
N ALA A 52 -34.62 -9.33 20.84
CA ALA A 52 -34.86 -7.89 20.68
C ALA A 52 -34.78 -7.37 19.22
N GLY A 53 -35.34 -8.14 18.28
CA GLY A 53 -35.43 -7.76 16.86
C GLY A 53 -34.12 -7.91 16.08
N THR A 54 -33.11 -8.58 16.63
CA THR A 54 -31.86 -8.88 15.90
C THR A 54 -31.90 -10.24 15.23
N ALA A 55 -30.94 -10.48 14.34
CA ALA A 55 -30.57 -11.79 13.83
C ALA A 55 -29.05 -11.96 13.88
N ILE A 56 -28.56 -13.19 13.96
CA ILE A 56 -27.14 -13.50 13.81
C ILE A 56 -26.92 -13.97 12.38
N LEU A 57 -26.03 -13.29 11.67
CA LEU A 57 -25.53 -13.75 10.37
C LEU A 57 -24.29 -14.61 10.59
N SER A 58 -24.31 -15.83 10.07
CA SER A 58 -23.18 -16.76 10.05
C SER A 58 -22.68 -16.93 8.62
N PHE A 59 -21.37 -16.89 8.40
CA PHE A 59 -20.74 -17.06 7.09
C PHE A 59 -19.29 -17.54 7.22
N ASP A 60 -18.71 -17.94 6.10
CA ASP A 60 -17.29 -18.26 5.99
C ASP A 60 -16.55 -17.16 5.23
N ILE A 61 -15.28 -16.93 5.60
CA ILE A 61 -14.41 -15.95 4.97
C ILE A 61 -13.04 -16.56 4.65
N ASP A 62 -12.59 -16.34 3.42
CA ASP A 62 -11.28 -16.77 2.93
C ASP A 62 -10.62 -15.65 2.12
N TRP A 63 -9.32 -15.40 2.32
CA TRP A 63 -8.48 -14.61 1.40
C TRP A 63 -6.99 -14.94 1.53
N GLU A 64 -6.22 -14.82 0.45
CA GLU A 64 -4.90 -15.49 0.34
C GLU A 64 -3.73 -14.73 1.02
N HIS A 65 -3.78 -13.40 1.07
CA HIS A 65 -2.60 -12.59 1.42
C HIS A 65 -2.91 -11.50 2.45
N SER A 66 -3.39 -11.90 3.64
CA SER A 66 -3.57 -10.98 4.76
C SER A 66 -2.26 -10.64 5.43
N TRP A 67 -2.15 -9.42 5.97
CA TRP A 67 -0.99 -9.00 6.74
C TRP A 67 -1.34 -7.96 7.80
N ARG A 68 -0.63 -8.00 8.93
CA ARG A 68 -0.72 -7.03 10.03
C ARG A 68 0.65 -6.86 10.69
N HIS A 69 1.09 -5.62 10.81
CA HIS A 69 2.32 -5.15 11.45
C HIS A 69 2.04 -3.81 12.17
N GLY A 70 1.42 -3.87 13.35
CA GLY A 70 1.00 -2.70 14.12
C GLY A 70 -0.07 -1.87 13.37
N SER A 71 0.26 -0.62 13.04
CA SER A 71 -0.64 0.31 12.28
C SER A 71 -0.53 0.15 10.76
N PHE A 72 0.13 -0.91 10.30
CA PHE A 72 0.15 -1.34 8.92
C PHE A 72 -0.62 -2.65 8.83
N HIS A 73 -1.80 -2.65 8.19
CA HIS A 73 -2.55 -3.88 7.96
C HIS A 73 -3.50 -3.79 6.76
N ASP A 74 -3.87 -4.96 6.25
CA ASP A 74 -5.03 -5.13 5.41
C ASP A 74 -6.27 -5.59 6.20
N ALA A 75 -7.44 -5.46 5.58
CA ALA A 75 -8.71 -5.90 6.11
C ALA A 75 -9.69 -6.18 4.96
N ALA A 76 -10.73 -6.97 5.23
CA ALA A 76 -11.88 -7.08 4.36
C ALA A 76 -13.01 -6.17 4.88
N TRP A 77 -13.53 -5.27 4.04
CA TRP A 77 -14.82 -4.63 4.28
C TRP A 77 -15.94 -5.57 3.84
N VAL A 78 -16.68 -6.11 4.81
CA VAL A 78 -17.75 -7.08 4.59
C VAL A 78 -19.11 -6.44 4.84
N PHE A 79 -20.02 -6.59 3.88
CA PHE A 79 -21.38 -6.08 3.95
C PHE A 79 -22.37 -7.07 3.31
N PHE A 80 -23.66 -6.90 3.62
CA PHE A 80 -24.68 -7.87 3.22
C PHE A 80 -25.89 -7.20 2.57
N LYS A 81 -26.57 -7.96 1.72
CA LYS A 81 -27.86 -7.61 1.12
C LYS A 81 -28.84 -8.73 1.40
N VAL A 82 -30.10 -8.34 1.54
CA VAL A 82 -31.23 -9.26 1.75
C VAL A 82 -32.32 -8.95 0.76
N ARG A 83 -33.00 -9.97 0.25
CA ARG A 83 -34.18 -9.79 -0.61
C ARG A 83 -35.37 -10.45 0.06
N PRO A 84 -36.17 -9.72 0.86
CA PRO A 84 -37.25 -10.30 1.66
C PRO A 84 -38.39 -10.90 0.81
N ASP A 85 -38.68 -10.28 -0.34
CA ASP A 85 -39.60 -10.79 -1.35
C ASP A 85 -38.79 -11.24 -2.58
N PRO A 86 -38.86 -12.51 -3.02
CA PRO A 86 -38.18 -12.98 -4.23
C PRO A 86 -38.48 -12.16 -5.50
N ALA A 87 -39.64 -11.50 -5.57
CA ALA A 87 -40.04 -10.61 -6.67
C ALA A 87 -39.65 -9.13 -6.44
N GLY A 88 -39.17 -8.79 -5.24
CA GLY A 88 -38.78 -7.44 -4.85
C GLY A 88 -37.29 -7.14 -5.03
N ASP A 89 -36.90 -5.91 -4.69
CA ASP A 89 -35.53 -5.44 -4.77
C ASP A 89 -34.67 -5.90 -3.58
N TRP A 90 -33.37 -6.00 -3.81
CA TRP A 90 -32.38 -6.18 -2.74
C TRP A 90 -32.32 -4.96 -1.82
N GLN A 91 -32.38 -5.20 -0.52
CA GLN A 91 -32.28 -4.20 0.54
C GLN A 91 -30.91 -4.31 1.25
N PRO A 92 -30.34 -3.20 1.73
CA PRO A 92 -29.14 -3.25 2.56
C PRO A 92 -29.43 -3.86 3.93
N VAL A 93 -28.56 -4.76 4.38
CA VAL A 93 -28.53 -5.22 5.77
C VAL A 93 -27.87 -4.15 6.63
N ARG A 94 -28.46 -3.84 7.79
CA ARG A 94 -27.87 -2.95 8.79
C ARG A 94 -27.37 -3.75 9.98
N LEU A 95 -26.10 -3.61 10.30
CA LEU A 95 -25.50 -4.28 11.45
C LEU A 95 -25.90 -3.60 12.76
N ARG A 96 -25.75 -4.31 13.88
CA ARG A 96 -25.93 -3.76 15.23
C ARG A 96 -24.66 -3.98 16.04
N ALA A 97 -24.09 -2.90 16.57
CA ALA A 97 -22.87 -2.95 17.37
C ALA A 97 -22.98 -2.03 18.58
N ASP A 98 -22.53 -2.51 19.75
CA ASP A 98 -22.49 -1.77 21.01
C ASP A 98 -21.16 -1.01 21.22
N ARG A 99 -20.14 -1.32 20.42
CA ARG A 99 -18.80 -0.72 20.42
C ARG A 99 -18.15 -0.92 19.05
N VAL A 100 -17.05 -0.22 18.80
CA VAL A 100 -16.36 -0.26 17.49
C VAL A 100 -15.57 -1.54 17.28
N LEU A 101 -14.70 -1.89 18.23
CA LEU A 101 -13.85 -3.07 18.15
C LEU A 101 -14.47 -4.25 18.89
N ASN A 102 -14.58 -5.39 18.21
CA ASN A 102 -15.14 -6.65 18.68
C ASN A 102 -16.47 -6.46 19.43
N PRO A 103 -17.53 -5.99 18.74
CA PRO A 103 -18.83 -5.80 19.37
C PRO A 103 -19.42 -7.11 19.92
N THR A 104 -20.30 -6.97 20.90
CA THR A 104 -20.95 -8.11 21.55
C THR A 104 -21.73 -8.93 20.51
N GLY A 105 -21.50 -10.25 20.46
CA GLY A 105 -22.14 -11.15 19.51
C GLY A 105 -21.39 -11.32 18.18
N TYR A 106 -20.26 -10.63 18.01
CA TYR A 106 -19.34 -10.85 16.89
C TYR A 106 -18.28 -11.87 17.29
N GLY A 107 -17.84 -12.70 16.34
CA GLY A 107 -16.79 -13.67 16.64
C GLY A 107 -16.52 -14.67 15.53
N THR A 108 -15.55 -15.53 15.80
CA THR A 108 -15.11 -16.62 14.93
C THR A 108 -15.23 -17.93 15.68
N ALA A 109 -15.69 -19.01 15.03
CA ALA A 109 -15.73 -20.32 15.67
C ALA A 109 -14.46 -21.13 15.41
N GLU A 110 -13.93 -21.09 14.19
CA GLU A 110 -12.83 -21.93 13.74
C GLU A 110 -11.94 -21.21 12.71
N GLY A 111 -10.65 -21.52 12.68
CA GLY A 111 -9.69 -20.99 11.71
C GLY A 111 -8.86 -19.84 12.25
N THR A 112 -8.39 -18.96 11.36
CA THR A 112 -7.53 -17.83 11.74
C THR A 112 -8.30 -16.85 12.66
N PRO A 113 -7.72 -16.42 13.80
CA PRO A 113 -8.36 -15.43 14.68
C PRO A 113 -8.58 -14.08 13.98
N LEU A 114 -9.77 -13.49 14.16
CA LEU A 114 -10.15 -12.22 13.53
C LEU A 114 -10.60 -11.17 14.55
N GLU A 115 -10.36 -9.90 14.19
CA GLU A 115 -10.95 -8.73 14.83
C GLU A 115 -12.02 -8.10 13.94
N PHE A 116 -13.07 -7.59 14.57
CA PHE A 116 -14.23 -6.99 13.93
C PHE A 116 -14.30 -5.52 14.29
N ILE A 117 -14.27 -4.65 13.28
CA ILE A 117 -14.29 -3.20 13.45
C ILE A 117 -15.54 -2.67 12.77
N VAL A 118 -16.57 -2.37 13.55
CA VAL A 118 -17.85 -1.84 13.08
C VAL A 118 -17.87 -0.33 13.29
N PRO A 119 -17.89 0.49 12.22
CA PRO A 119 -17.97 1.93 12.38
C PRO A 119 -19.28 2.34 13.06
N GLY A 120 -19.20 3.30 14.00
CA GLY A 120 -20.39 3.90 14.63
C GLY A 120 -21.14 4.85 13.70
N GLY A 121 -22.31 5.32 14.14
CA GLY A 121 -23.14 6.27 13.39
C GLY A 121 -24.10 5.61 12.38
N ALA A 122 -25.05 6.38 11.87
CA ALA A 122 -26.13 5.88 11.01
C ALA A 122 -25.65 5.38 9.63
N ASP A 123 -24.51 5.86 9.15
CA ASP A 123 -23.79 5.40 7.96
C ASP A 123 -22.71 4.35 8.29
N GLY A 124 -22.42 4.16 9.58
CA GLY A 124 -21.46 3.23 10.14
C GLY A 124 -21.81 1.75 9.94
N LEU A 125 -23.09 1.47 10.16
CA LEU A 125 -23.67 0.13 10.30
C LEU A 125 -23.98 -0.58 8.97
N CYS A 126 -23.40 -0.15 7.85
CA CYS A 126 -23.57 -0.80 6.55
C CYS A 126 -22.70 -2.05 6.37
N GLY A 127 -21.72 -2.27 7.24
CA GLY A 127 -20.78 -3.37 7.14
C GLY A 127 -19.77 -3.35 8.28
N VAL A 128 -18.78 -4.22 8.19
CA VAL A 128 -17.73 -4.44 9.20
C VAL A 128 -16.38 -4.59 8.51
N PHE A 129 -15.34 -3.99 9.06
CA PHE A 129 -13.98 -4.38 8.67
C PHE A 129 -13.58 -5.60 9.48
N ILE A 130 -13.04 -6.61 8.79
CA ILE A 130 -12.53 -7.84 9.37
C ILE A 130 -11.04 -7.91 9.06
N ARG A 131 -10.20 -8.01 10.08
CA ARG A 131 -8.75 -8.19 9.92
C ARG A 131 -8.26 -9.36 10.75
N ARG A 132 -7.08 -9.89 10.42
CA ARG A 132 -6.38 -10.84 11.29
C ARG A 132 -6.09 -10.22 12.65
N SER A 133 -6.29 -10.99 13.73
CA SER A 133 -5.99 -10.52 15.08
C SER A 133 -4.49 -10.47 15.34
N ASP A 134 -3.77 -11.51 14.93
CA ASP A 134 -2.35 -11.64 15.22
C ASP A 134 -1.48 -10.90 14.19
N GLU A 135 -0.33 -10.41 14.62
CA GLU A 135 0.72 -9.88 13.74
C GLU A 135 1.19 -10.97 12.75
N GLY A 136 1.78 -10.55 11.62
CA GLY A 136 2.32 -11.40 10.57
C GLY A 136 1.53 -11.37 9.26
N ALA A 137 1.91 -12.25 8.32
CA ALA A 137 1.31 -12.36 6.99
C ALA A 137 0.80 -13.79 6.71
N GLY A 138 -0.05 -13.98 5.70
CA GLY A 138 -0.54 -15.29 5.25
C GLY A 138 -2.04 -15.34 4.96
N PRO A 139 -2.56 -16.53 4.60
CA PRO A 139 -3.96 -16.71 4.24
C PRO A 139 -4.88 -16.63 5.46
N ILE A 140 -6.09 -16.15 5.22
CA ILE A 140 -7.23 -16.25 6.13
C ILE A 140 -8.14 -17.33 5.60
N ALA A 141 -8.51 -18.24 6.50
CA ALA A 141 -9.52 -19.25 6.27
C ALA A 141 -10.25 -19.45 7.60
N THR A 142 -11.41 -18.79 7.75
CA THR A 142 -12.15 -18.74 9.01
C THR A 142 -13.60 -19.11 8.75
N ARG A 143 -14.11 -20.04 9.55
CA ARG A 143 -15.46 -20.62 9.37
C ARG A 143 -16.42 -20.15 10.45
N ARG A 144 -17.70 -20.07 10.09
CA ARG A 144 -18.81 -19.71 11.00
C ARG A 144 -18.57 -18.38 11.72
N VAL A 145 -18.07 -17.40 10.98
CA VAL A 145 -17.98 -16.01 11.42
C VAL A 145 -19.38 -15.50 11.74
N SER A 146 -19.55 -14.90 12.91
CA SER A 146 -20.83 -14.37 13.37
C SER A 146 -20.79 -12.85 13.43
N VAL A 147 -21.83 -12.20 12.90
CA VAL A 147 -22.08 -10.75 13.02
C VAL A 147 -23.55 -10.50 13.34
N VAL A 148 -23.85 -9.39 14.03
CA VAL A 148 -25.21 -9.08 14.47
C VAL A 148 -25.92 -8.16 13.46
N TRP A 149 -27.07 -8.61 12.96
CA TRP A 149 -27.98 -7.87 12.08
C TRP A 149 -29.13 -7.25 12.89
N ASP A 150 -29.39 -5.96 12.68
CA ASP A 150 -30.64 -5.30 13.08
C ASP A 150 -31.79 -5.67 12.13
N ALA A 151 -32.38 -6.84 12.32
CA ALA A 151 -33.44 -7.36 11.47
C ALA A 151 -34.71 -6.48 11.51
N ALA A 152 -35.00 -5.84 12.65
CA ALA A 152 -36.12 -4.91 12.81
C ALA A 152 -36.02 -3.67 11.90
N ALA A 153 -34.81 -3.29 11.47
CA ALA A 153 -34.60 -2.20 10.52
C ALA A 153 -34.89 -2.58 9.06
N THR A 154 -35.16 -3.86 8.77
CA THR A 154 -35.41 -4.35 7.40
C THR A 154 -36.90 -4.53 7.16
N HIS A 155 -37.40 -3.96 6.07
CA HIS A 155 -38.83 -4.01 5.76
C HIS A 155 -39.22 -5.33 5.08
N GLY A 156 -40.31 -5.94 5.54
CA GLY A 156 -40.94 -7.09 4.87
C GLY A 156 -40.28 -8.45 5.15
N LEU A 157 -39.49 -8.59 6.22
CA LEU A 157 -38.90 -9.87 6.58
C LEU A 157 -39.94 -10.88 7.11
N PRO A 158 -39.89 -12.15 6.68
CA PRO A 158 -40.63 -13.23 7.31
C PRO A 158 -40.02 -13.59 8.68
N ALA A 159 -40.85 -14.08 9.60
CA ALA A 159 -40.44 -14.39 10.97
C ALA A 159 -39.39 -15.50 11.09
N ASP A 160 -39.34 -16.42 10.12
CA ASP A 160 -38.39 -17.54 10.09
C ASP A 160 -37.04 -17.19 9.43
N LEU A 161 -36.91 -15.96 8.91
CA LEU A 161 -35.74 -15.44 8.20
C LEU A 161 -35.26 -16.33 7.03
N ARG A 162 -36.16 -17.13 6.43
CA ARG A 162 -35.86 -17.89 5.20
C ARG A 162 -35.94 -16.96 3.99
N VAL A 163 -34.90 -16.16 3.81
CA VAL A 163 -34.80 -15.16 2.74
C VAL A 163 -33.47 -15.28 1.99
N PRO A 164 -33.44 -14.95 0.69
CA PRO A 164 -32.19 -14.76 -0.03
C PRO A 164 -31.29 -13.72 0.66
N LEU A 165 -30.06 -14.14 0.95
CA LEU A 165 -28.99 -13.32 1.53
C LEU A 165 -27.76 -13.39 0.63
N ALA A 166 -27.07 -12.27 0.51
CA ALA A 166 -25.80 -12.18 -0.19
C ALA A 166 -24.78 -11.42 0.66
N GLY A 167 -23.59 -12.00 0.80
CA GLY A 167 -22.45 -11.38 1.46
C GLY A 167 -21.40 -10.95 0.44
N PHE A 168 -20.79 -9.79 0.67
CA PHE A 168 -19.80 -9.20 -0.21
C PHE A 168 -18.59 -8.79 0.60
N GLY A 169 -17.41 -8.98 0.02
CA GLY A 169 -16.14 -8.56 0.58
C GLY A 169 -15.40 -7.64 -0.38
N ILE A 170 -14.79 -6.58 0.15
CA ILE A 170 -13.85 -5.74 -0.58
C ILE A 170 -12.57 -5.66 0.24
N GLU A 171 -11.43 -6.00 -0.35
CA GLU A 171 -10.14 -5.84 0.32
C GLU A 171 -9.76 -4.37 0.49
N MET A 172 -9.28 -4.04 1.67
CA MET A 172 -8.94 -2.71 2.12
C MET A 172 -7.56 -2.70 2.75
N VAL A 173 -6.89 -1.56 2.69
CA VAL A 173 -5.63 -1.28 3.37
C VAL A 173 -5.87 -0.11 4.31
N TYR A 174 -5.39 -0.24 5.55
CA TYR A 174 -5.43 0.85 6.50
C TYR A 174 -4.32 1.87 6.21
N VAL A 175 -4.73 3.10 5.90
CA VAL A 175 -3.85 4.25 5.76
C VAL A 175 -3.87 5.00 7.09
N ALA A 176 -2.79 4.85 7.85
CA ALA A 176 -2.71 5.35 9.21
C ALA A 176 -2.79 6.88 9.30
N GLU A 177 -3.26 7.35 10.45
CA GLU A 177 -3.25 8.77 10.80
C GLU A 177 -1.81 9.31 10.81
N GLY A 178 -1.61 10.57 10.44
CA GLY A 178 -0.31 11.20 10.53
C GLY A 178 -0.03 12.20 9.41
N PRO A 179 1.05 12.99 9.57
CA PRO A 179 1.44 14.00 8.60
C PRO A 179 1.91 13.39 7.29
N PHE A 180 1.80 14.14 6.20
CA PHE A 180 2.36 13.78 4.91
C PHE A 180 2.66 15.02 4.07
N LEU A 181 3.57 14.87 3.10
CA LEU A 181 3.88 15.91 2.14
C LEU A 181 2.99 15.75 0.90
N LEU A 182 2.28 16.83 0.56
CA LEU A 182 1.41 16.94 -0.60
C LEU A 182 2.12 17.72 -1.71
N GLY A 183 2.11 17.17 -2.92
CA GLY A 183 2.81 17.73 -4.07
C GLY A 183 4.30 17.40 -4.09
N SER A 184 5.05 18.17 -4.89
CA SER A 184 6.49 18.05 -5.06
C SER A 184 7.10 19.41 -5.43
N GLY A 185 8.43 19.51 -5.38
CA GLY A 185 9.18 20.62 -5.99
C GLY A 185 9.43 20.46 -7.49
N GLY A 186 8.82 19.46 -8.13
CA GLY A 186 9.14 19.02 -9.49
C GLY A 186 8.48 19.83 -10.60
N ASN A 187 8.08 19.17 -11.69
CA ASN A 187 7.36 19.78 -12.81
C ASN A 187 6.07 19.03 -13.17
N GLU A 188 5.56 18.19 -12.27
CA GLU A 188 4.37 17.37 -12.49
C GLU A 188 3.12 18.23 -12.77
N CYS A 189 2.25 17.72 -13.64
CA CYS A 189 1.05 18.40 -14.13
C CYS A 189 0.15 18.85 -12.99
N ASN A 190 -0.18 20.14 -12.91
CA ASN A 190 -1.04 20.74 -11.86
C ASN A 190 -0.76 20.32 -10.40
N ARG A 191 0.48 19.90 -10.08
CA ARG A 191 0.82 19.47 -8.72
C ARG A 191 0.52 20.54 -7.68
N PHE A 192 0.26 20.07 -6.46
CA PHE A 192 0.29 20.93 -5.29
C PHE A 192 1.73 21.34 -4.95
N HIS A 193 1.86 22.47 -4.25
CA HIS A 193 3.11 22.93 -3.65
C HIS A 193 2.79 23.91 -2.50
N ALA A 194 3.75 24.08 -1.60
CA ALA A 194 3.76 25.23 -0.72
C ALA A 194 4.10 26.48 -1.54
N ALA A 195 3.26 27.51 -1.46
CA ALA A 195 3.59 28.81 -2.02
C ALA A 195 4.84 29.36 -1.33
N VAL A 196 5.71 30.00 -2.11
CA VAL A 196 6.99 30.55 -1.67
C VAL A 196 7.14 31.97 -2.20
N ALA A 197 8.09 32.74 -1.63
CA ALA A 197 8.42 34.06 -2.15
C ALA A 197 8.92 33.98 -3.62
N ALA A 198 8.71 35.04 -4.39
CA ALA A 198 9.14 35.09 -5.78
C ALA A 198 10.64 34.78 -5.92
N GLY A 199 10.99 33.91 -6.87
CA GLY A 199 12.37 33.48 -7.11
C GLY A 199 12.87 32.33 -6.23
N GLN A 200 12.09 31.87 -5.25
CA GLN A 200 12.43 30.67 -4.46
C GLN A 200 11.91 29.40 -5.14
N PRO A 201 12.62 28.26 -4.99
CA PRO A 201 12.14 26.98 -5.49
C PRO A 201 10.89 26.55 -4.72
N GLN A 202 9.89 26.05 -5.45
CA GLN A 202 8.70 25.46 -4.84
C GLN A 202 9.05 24.18 -4.08
N THR A 203 8.35 23.95 -2.97
CA THR A 203 8.50 22.74 -2.15
C THR A 203 7.14 22.06 -1.97
N ALA A 204 7.14 20.80 -1.53
CA ALA A 204 5.91 20.13 -1.16
C ALA A 204 5.28 20.78 0.08
N TYR A 205 3.95 20.71 0.19
CA TYR A 205 3.19 21.26 1.29
C TYR A 205 3.01 20.21 2.41
N LEU A 206 3.34 20.56 3.65
CA LEU A 206 3.14 19.68 4.80
C LEU A 206 1.68 19.76 5.31
N VAL A 207 0.95 18.66 5.21
CA VAL A 207 -0.34 18.50 5.90
C VAL A 207 -0.06 17.99 7.31
N ALA A 208 -0.14 18.89 8.30
CA ALA A 208 0.26 18.61 9.69
C ALA A 208 -0.89 18.28 10.65
N GLY A 209 -2.16 18.37 10.21
CA GLY A 209 -3.31 18.11 11.07
C GLY A 209 -4.64 17.97 10.32
N ARG A 210 -5.72 17.73 11.07
CA ARG A 210 -7.11 17.57 10.57
C ARG A 210 -7.84 18.89 10.33
N GLY A 211 -7.23 20.03 10.67
CA GLY A 211 -7.83 21.35 10.53
C GLY A 211 -7.96 21.80 9.07
N PRO A 212 -8.60 22.96 8.83
CA PRO A 212 -8.68 23.53 7.49
C PRO A 212 -7.27 23.82 6.94
N ILE A 213 -7.08 23.61 5.64
CA ILE A 213 -5.78 23.82 4.97
C ILE A 213 -5.81 25.18 4.27
N PRO A 214 -5.05 26.20 4.72
CA PRO A 214 -5.06 27.52 4.10
C PRO A 214 -4.55 27.48 2.66
N THR A 215 -5.25 28.14 1.76
CA THR A 215 -4.89 28.20 0.33
C THR A 215 -4.52 29.61 -0.10
N GLY A 216 -3.65 29.70 -1.09
CA GLY A 216 -3.30 30.96 -1.74
C GLY A 216 -1.83 31.10 -2.10
N ARG A 217 -1.49 32.23 -2.70
CA ARG A 217 -0.13 32.51 -3.20
C ARG A 217 0.84 33.06 -2.15
N GLN A 218 0.37 33.24 -0.92
CA GLN A 218 1.19 33.72 0.19
C GLN A 218 2.14 32.61 0.68
N PRO A 219 3.40 32.92 1.04
CA PRO A 219 4.36 31.94 1.52
C PRO A 219 3.79 31.03 2.62
N GLY A 220 3.99 29.72 2.49
CA GLY A 220 3.54 28.71 3.44
C GLY A 220 2.08 28.25 3.28
N ARG A 221 1.31 28.80 2.34
CA ARG A 221 -0.04 28.30 2.01
C ARG A 221 -0.01 27.24 0.91
N LEU A 222 -1.05 26.42 0.83
CA LEU A 222 -1.21 25.43 -0.23
C LEU A 222 -1.60 26.11 -1.54
N TRP A 223 -0.90 25.76 -2.62
CA TRP A 223 -1.21 26.23 -3.97
C TRP A 223 -0.99 25.14 -5.02
N ALA A 224 -1.40 25.38 -6.27
CA ALA A 224 -1.15 24.47 -7.38
C ALA A 224 -0.96 25.22 -8.71
N THR A 225 -0.26 24.60 -9.65
CA THR A 225 0.03 25.19 -10.96
C THR A 225 -1.11 24.88 -11.94
N GLY A 226 -2.14 25.72 -12.03
CA GLY A 226 -3.21 25.61 -13.04
C GLY A 226 -4.53 25.03 -12.54
N PHE A 227 -4.50 23.96 -11.74
CA PHE A 227 -5.69 23.42 -11.06
C PHE A 227 -5.71 23.80 -9.58
N ALA A 228 -5.71 25.11 -9.31
CA ALA A 228 -5.53 25.67 -7.99
C ALA A 228 -6.85 25.83 -7.22
N PRO A 229 -6.82 25.65 -5.88
CA PRO A 229 -7.92 26.10 -5.01
C PRO A 229 -8.06 27.64 -5.02
N GLU A 230 -9.02 28.16 -4.28
CA GLU A 230 -9.27 29.61 -4.18
C GLU A 230 -8.08 30.35 -3.51
N ASP A 231 -7.69 31.51 -4.06
CA ASP A 231 -6.64 32.35 -3.47
C ASP A 231 -7.17 33.07 -2.23
N GLY A 232 -6.48 32.93 -1.10
CA GLY A 232 -6.90 33.49 0.19
C GLY A 232 -7.95 32.65 0.95
N GLY A 233 -8.41 31.53 0.38
CA GLY A 233 -9.39 30.63 1.01
C GLY A 233 -8.76 29.53 1.89
N ALA A 234 -9.51 28.44 2.02
CA ALA A 234 -9.04 27.20 2.63
C ALA A 234 -9.74 25.97 2.03
N ILE A 235 -9.09 24.81 2.12
CA ILE A 235 -9.80 23.52 2.06
C ILE A 235 -10.47 23.33 3.44
N PRO A 236 -11.81 23.13 3.50
CA PRO A 236 -12.53 22.97 4.76
C PRO A 236 -12.07 21.76 5.57
N ALA A 237 -12.28 21.77 6.89
CA ALA A 237 -11.91 20.66 7.77
C ALA A 237 -12.78 19.41 7.54
N GLU A 238 -14.00 19.61 7.03
CA GLU A 238 -14.95 18.56 6.67
C GLU A 238 -14.51 17.80 5.42
N PHE A 239 -13.72 18.43 4.55
CA PHE A 239 -13.13 17.74 3.41
C PHE A 239 -12.07 16.74 3.89
N PRO A 240 -12.11 15.45 3.48
CA PRO A 240 -11.11 14.48 3.90
C PRO A 240 -9.69 14.85 3.41
N GLY A 241 -8.95 15.55 4.27
CA GLY A 241 -7.63 16.12 3.95
C GLY A 241 -6.47 15.13 4.00
N GLY A 242 -6.74 13.84 4.22
CA GLY A 242 -5.73 12.77 4.30
C GLY A 242 -5.02 12.64 5.64
N TYR A 243 -4.98 13.66 6.52
CA TYR A 243 -4.29 13.51 7.81
C TYR A 243 -4.87 12.39 8.68
N GLY A 244 -6.21 12.36 8.80
CA GLY A 244 -6.90 11.32 9.56
C GLY A 244 -6.77 9.94 8.92
N ALA A 245 -6.87 8.89 9.73
CA ALA A 245 -6.83 7.53 9.25
C ALA A 245 -8.05 7.17 8.39
N PHE A 246 -7.84 6.33 7.38
CA PHE A 246 -8.90 5.79 6.53
C PHE A 246 -8.51 4.42 6.00
N TYR A 247 -9.52 3.63 5.63
CA TYR A 247 -9.33 2.42 4.83
C TYR A 247 -9.46 2.78 3.36
N CYS A 248 -8.51 2.35 2.56
CA CYS A 248 -8.46 2.51 1.10
C CYS A 248 -8.68 1.15 0.46
N MET A 249 -9.51 1.01 -0.59
CA MET A 249 -9.60 -0.29 -1.26
C MET A 249 -8.21 -0.71 -1.76
N LYS A 250 -7.77 -1.93 -1.44
CA LYS A 250 -6.45 -2.48 -1.78
C LYS A 250 -6.22 -2.46 -3.29
N ARG A 251 -7.30 -2.63 -4.05
CA ARG A 251 -7.35 -2.65 -5.52
C ARG A 251 -8.42 -1.68 -6.01
N VAL A 252 -8.39 -1.32 -7.29
CA VAL A 252 -9.54 -0.68 -7.94
C VAL A 252 -10.71 -1.66 -7.99
N ILE A 253 -11.92 -1.20 -8.30
CA ILE A 253 -13.09 -2.06 -8.52
C ILE A 253 -12.72 -3.20 -9.50
N THR A 254 -12.94 -4.44 -9.09
CA THR A 254 -12.67 -5.63 -9.89
C THR A 254 -13.90 -6.05 -10.71
N GLN A 255 -13.69 -6.89 -11.73
CA GLN A 255 -14.79 -7.44 -12.53
C GLN A 255 -15.78 -8.23 -11.66
N GLY A 256 -15.28 -8.97 -10.67
CA GLY A 256 -16.11 -9.69 -9.70
C GLY A 256 -16.95 -8.73 -8.86
N ASN A 257 -16.33 -7.69 -8.29
CA ASN A 257 -17.06 -6.69 -7.51
C ASN A 257 -18.14 -6.00 -8.33
N TYR A 258 -17.84 -5.61 -9.56
CA TYR A 258 -18.80 -4.88 -10.40
C TYR A 258 -19.92 -5.80 -10.93
N SER A 259 -19.63 -7.07 -11.23
CA SER A 259 -20.65 -8.06 -11.62
C SER A 259 -21.62 -8.33 -10.48
N ASP A 260 -21.11 -8.51 -9.25
CA ASP A 260 -21.92 -8.65 -8.05
C ASP A 260 -22.83 -7.43 -7.85
N PHE A 261 -22.29 -6.22 -8.00
CA PHE A 261 -23.08 -4.99 -7.93
C PHE A 261 -24.21 -4.97 -8.95
N LEU A 262 -23.92 -5.24 -10.24
CA LEU A 262 -24.94 -5.23 -11.30
C LEU A 262 -26.05 -6.27 -11.05
N ASN A 263 -25.70 -7.46 -10.55
CA ASN A 263 -26.66 -8.53 -10.22
C ASN A 263 -27.57 -8.20 -9.01
N HIS A 264 -27.23 -7.18 -8.23
CA HIS A 264 -27.97 -6.78 -7.02
C HIS A 264 -28.59 -5.38 -7.15
N LEU A 265 -28.79 -4.92 -8.39
CA LEU A 265 -29.56 -3.74 -8.73
C LEU A 265 -30.88 -4.13 -9.40
N PRO A 266 -31.89 -3.25 -9.36
CA PRO A 266 -33.01 -3.34 -10.30
C PRO A 266 -32.49 -3.33 -11.75
N GLU A 267 -33.07 -4.15 -12.63
CA GLU A 267 -32.63 -4.30 -14.03
C GLU A 267 -32.45 -2.95 -14.75
N ALA A 268 -33.37 -2.01 -14.53
CA ALA A 268 -33.28 -0.67 -15.14
C ALA A 268 -32.04 0.11 -14.69
N GLU A 269 -31.61 -0.05 -13.43
CA GLU A 269 -30.41 0.58 -12.89
C GLU A 269 -29.13 -0.14 -13.32
N ALA A 270 -29.16 -1.48 -13.39
CA ALA A 270 -28.06 -2.29 -13.92
C ALA A 270 -27.78 -1.95 -15.40
N ARG A 271 -28.83 -1.87 -16.22
CA ARG A 271 -28.73 -1.55 -17.65
C ARG A 271 -28.12 -0.18 -17.92
N LYS A 272 -28.39 0.84 -17.08
CA LYS A 272 -27.76 2.17 -17.19
C LYS A 272 -26.25 2.13 -16.92
N ARG A 273 -25.81 1.21 -16.06
CA ARG A 273 -24.43 1.09 -15.56
C ARG A 273 -23.59 0.06 -16.32
N PHE A 274 -24.23 -0.81 -17.10
CA PHE A 274 -23.57 -1.74 -17.99
C PHE A 274 -23.44 -1.16 -19.41
N TYR A 275 -22.21 -0.81 -19.81
CA TYR A 275 -21.92 -0.37 -21.17
C TYR A 275 -21.47 -1.54 -22.03
N ALA A 276 -22.36 -2.04 -22.88
CA ALA A 276 -22.12 -3.26 -23.65
C ALA A 276 -20.82 -3.20 -24.49
N ASP A 277 -20.57 -2.11 -25.21
CA ASP A 277 -19.38 -2.00 -26.08
C ASP A 277 -18.05 -1.84 -25.32
N GLY A 278 -18.10 -1.53 -24.02
CA GLY A 278 -16.91 -1.38 -23.18
C GLY A 278 -16.82 -2.49 -22.14
N HIS A 279 -17.72 -2.48 -21.16
CA HIS A 279 -17.81 -3.50 -20.11
C HIS A 279 -18.05 -4.91 -20.68
N GLY A 280 -18.72 -5.08 -21.83
CA GLY A 280 -18.98 -6.39 -22.42
C GLY A 280 -17.73 -7.16 -22.85
N HIS A 281 -16.55 -6.52 -22.89
CA HIS A 281 -15.26 -7.19 -23.05
C HIS A 281 -14.68 -7.76 -21.75
N TRP A 282 -15.28 -7.43 -20.61
CA TRP A 282 -14.77 -7.70 -19.26
C TRP A 282 -15.81 -8.39 -18.38
N ILE A 283 -17.09 -8.27 -18.73
CA ILE A 283 -18.22 -8.81 -17.98
C ILE A 283 -19.17 -9.44 -18.99
N ASP A 284 -19.35 -10.74 -18.84
CA ASP A 284 -20.31 -11.51 -19.61
C ASP A 284 -21.72 -11.20 -19.13
N ARG A 285 -22.65 -10.97 -20.06
CA ARG A 285 -24.07 -10.73 -19.79
C ARG A 285 -24.89 -11.84 -20.44
N ALA A 286 -25.73 -12.51 -19.64
CA ALA A 286 -26.61 -13.58 -20.10
C ALA A 286 -28.04 -13.40 -19.57
N GLY A 287 -29.00 -14.09 -20.19
CA GLY A 287 -30.42 -13.99 -19.85
C GLY A 287 -31.13 -12.79 -20.50
N GLU A 288 -32.42 -12.68 -20.24
CA GLU A 288 -33.28 -11.60 -20.75
C GLU A 288 -33.92 -10.82 -19.57
N PRO A 289 -34.14 -9.50 -19.71
CA PRO A 289 -34.80 -8.69 -18.69
C PRO A 289 -36.13 -9.30 -18.21
N PRO A 290 -36.41 -9.33 -16.89
CA PRO A 290 -35.61 -8.78 -15.78
C PRO A 290 -34.57 -9.76 -15.20
N ASN A 291 -34.41 -10.95 -15.78
CA ASN A 291 -33.55 -12.02 -15.27
C ASN A 291 -32.16 -12.00 -15.94
N THR A 292 -31.58 -10.81 -16.10
CA THR A 292 -30.21 -10.65 -16.58
C THR A 292 -29.22 -11.10 -15.51
N HIS A 293 -28.18 -11.81 -15.90
CA HIS A 293 -27.04 -12.16 -15.05
C HIS A 293 -25.73 -11.62 -15.63
N TYR A 294 -24.88 -11.10 -14.75
CA TYR A 294 -23.55 -10.55 -15.03
C TYR A 294 -22.47 -11.41 -14.38
N ALA A 295 -21.38 -11.72 -15.10
CA ALA A 295 -20.25 -12.48 -14.56
C ALA A 295 -18.93 -11.90 -15.07
N ALA A 296 -17.86 -12.00 -14.26
CA ALA A 296 -16.52 -11.61 -14.70
C ALA A 296 -16.09 -12.47 -15.90
N SER A 297 -15.55 -11.82 -16.94
CA SER A 297 -15.17 -12.51 -18.17
C SER A 297 -13.79 -13.14 -18.04
N GLY A 298 -13.63 -14.34 -18.59
CA GLY A 298 -12.46 -15.17 -18.32
C GLY A 298 -11.18 -14.85 -19.09
N THR A 299 -11.28 -14.02 -20.13
CA THR A 299 -10.17 -13.69 -21.01
C THR A 299 -10.02 -12.17 -21.10
N PRO A 300 -8.94 -11.57 -20.57
CA PRO A 300 -8.72 -10.15 -20.78
C PRO A 300 -8.64 -9.87 -22.29
N PRO A 301 -9.27 -8.79 -22.79
CA PRO A 301 -9.30 -8.46 -24.21
C PRO A 301 -7.90 -8.11 -24.76
N SER A 302 -6.88 -7.99 -23.91
CA SER A 302 -5.50 -7.77 -24.33
C SER A 302 -4.48 -8.32 -23.32
N PRO A 303 -3.32 -8.85 -23.77
CA PRO A 303 -2.21 -9.23 -22.90
C PRO A 303 -1.67 -8.09 -22.02
N TRP A 304 -1.87 -6.83 -22.42
CA TRP A 304 -1.39 -5.66 -21.69
C TRP A 304 -1.96 -5.54 -20.28
N PHE A 305 -3.15 -6.07 -20.02
CA PHE A 305 -3.78 -5.97 -18.70
C PHE A 305 -3.29 -7.01 -17.69
N GLY A 306 -2.33 -7.86 -18.09
CA GLY A 306 -1.82 -8.97 -17.29
C GLY A 306 -2.88 -10.06 -17.07
N ARG A 307 -2.48 -11.33 -17.07
CA ARG A 307 -3.35 -12.40 -16.57
C ARG A 307 -3.14 -12.52 -15.06
N ARG A 308 -4.16 -12.21 -14.27
CA ARG A 308 -4.21 -12.55 -12.83
C ARG A 308 -4.83 -13.94 -12.65
N ALA A 309 -4.46 -14.65 -11.58
CA ALA A 309 -4.85 -16.05 -11.41
C ALA A 309 -6.36 -16.27 -11.27
N SER A 310 -7.13 -15.26 -10.81
CA SER A 310 -8.59 -15.31 -10.78
C SER A 310 -9.20 -14.29 -11.74
N GLN A 311 -10.24 -14.72 -12.47
CA GLN A 311 -10.98 -13.86 -13.41
C GLN A 311 -11.70 -12.73 -12.67
N ARG A 312 -12.15 -12.99 -11.43
CA ARG A 312 -12.87 -12.03 -10.59
C ARG A 312 -12.01 -10.89 -10.08
N ASP A 313 -10.71 -11.11 -9.83
CA ASP A 313 -9.81 -10.12 -9.23
C ASP A 313 -9.12 -9.21 -10.25
N GLN A 314 -9.43 -9.38 -11.53
CA GLN A 314 -8.99 -8.45 -12.57
C GLN A 314 -9.70 -7.10 -12.41
N SER A 315 -8.98 -6.01 -12.64
CA SER A 315 -9.54 -4.66 -12.63
C SER A 315 -10.70 -4.53 -13.64
N CYS A 316 -11.72 -3.75 -13.28
CA CYS A 316 -12.84 -3.42 -14.17
C CYS A 316 -12.64 -2.01 -14.74
N PRO A 317 -12.21 -1.86 -16.01
CA PRO A 317 -12.10 -0.56 -16.66
C PRO A 317 -13.46 -0.07 -17.20
N TRP A 318 -13.48 1.07 -17.89
CA TRP A 318 -14.69 1.73 -18.43
C TRP A 318 -15.67 2.28 -17.40
N LEU A 319 -15.23 2.42 -16.15
CA LEU A 319 -16.05 3.02 -15.10
C LEU A 319 -16.10 4.54 -15.29
N SER A 320 -17.30 5.11 -15.33
CA SER A 320 -17.51 6.55 -15.18
C SER A 320 -17.48 6.97 -13.71
N TRP A 321 -17.48 8.28 -13.43
CA TRP A 321 -17.69 8.78 -12.08
C TRP A 321 -18.99 8.26 -11.45
N ALA A 322 -20.10 8.30 -12.21
CA ALA A 322 -21.40 7.87 -11.71
C ALA A 322 -21.45 6.38 -11.37
N ASP A 323 -20.75 5.54 -12.14
CA ASP A 323 -20.67 4.09 -11.87
C ASP A 323 -19.92 3.83 -10.56
N GLY A 324 -18.75 4.45 -10.39
CA GLY A 324 -17.94 4.30 -9.18
C GLY A 324 -18.60 4.89 -7.93
N ALA A 325 -19.21 6.07 -8.04
CA ALA A 325 -19.98 6.67 -6.95
C ALA A 325 -21.18 5.79 -6.55
N ALA A 326 -21.92 5.25 -7.52
CA ALA A 326 -23.03 4.34 -7.19
C ALA A 326 -22.54 3.03 -6.53
N PHE A 327 -21.44 2.46 -7.01
CA PHE A 327 -20.82 1.29 -6.39
C PHE A 327 -20.37 1.56 -4.95
N ALA A 328 -19.71 2.69 -4.70
CA ALA A 328 -19.30 3.07 -3.34
C ALA A 328 -20.51 3.31 -2.44
N ALA A 329 -21.54 3.99 -2.92
CA ALA A 329 -22.76 4.21 -2.17
C ALA A 329 -23.43 2.87 -1.77
N TRP A 330 -23.50 1.93 -2.73
CA TRP A 330 -24.07 0.59 -2.57
C TRP A 330 -23.25 -0.30 -1.63
N SER A 331 -21.93 -0.20 -1.65
CA SER A 331 -21.04 -0.95 -0.75
C SER A 331 -20.88 -0.29 0.62
N GLY A 332 -21.39 0.92 0.83
CA GLY A 332 -21.17 1.67 2.07
C GLY A 332 -19.78 2.29 2.18
N LEU A 333 -19.07 2.48 1.06
CA LEU A 333 -17.82 3.22 0.97
C LEU A 333 -18.08 4.69 0.57
N ARG A 334 -17.01 5.45 0.34
CA ARG A 334 -17.03 6.80 -0.24
C ARG A 334 -15.93 6.97 -1.28
N PRO A 335 -16.01 7.97 -2.16
CA PRO A 335 -14.88 8.36 -2.99
C PRO A 335 -13.67 8.77 -2.13
N LEU A 336 -12.47 8.48 -2.63
CA LEU A 336 -11.24 9.07 -2.10
C LEU A 336 -11.11 10.52 -2.53
N THR A 337 -10.45 11.34 -1.71
CA THR A 337 -9.96 12.65 -2.16
C THR A 337 -8.58 12.52 -2.80
N GLU A 338 -8.20 13.50 -3.61
CA GLU A 338 -6.86 13.50 -4.22
C GLU A 338 -5.72 13.67 -3.19
N LEU A 339 -6.05 14.19 -2.00
CA LEU A 339 -5.14 14.30 -0.85
C LEU A 339 -4.92 12.92 -0.21
N GLU A 340 -6.00 12.16 -0.03
CA GLU A 340 -5.94 10.77 0.45
C GLU A 340 -5.24 9.85 -0.53
N HIS A 341 -5.49 10.00 -1.84
CA HIS A 341 -4.79 9.26 -2.88
C HIS A 341 -3.27 9.46 -2.77
N GLU A 342 -2.83 10.71 -2.65
CA GLU A 342 -1.41 11.04 -2.55
C GLU A 342 -0.77 10.55 -1.25
N LYS A 343 -1.48 10.66 -0.11
CA LYS A 343 -1.03 10.04 1.14
C LYS A 343 -0.91 8.53 1.02
N ALA A 344 -1.90 7.86 0.43
CA ALA A 344 -1.86 6.42 0.23
C ALA A 344 -0.68 5.99 -0.65
N CYS A 345 -0.25 6.81 -1.61
CA CYS A 345 0.98 6.57 -2.37
C CYS A 345 2.23 6.72 -1.50
N ARG A 346 2.41 7.90 -0.89
CA ARG A 346 3.72 8.34 -0.37
C ARG A 346 3.93 8.11 1.11
N GLY A 347 2.85 8.12 1.91
CA GLY A 347 2.93 8.09 3.37
C GLY A 347 3.87 9.16 3.92
N LEU A 348 4.88 8.72 4.68
CA LEU A 348 5.84 9.60 5.34
C LEU A 348 7.03 10.03 4.45
N LEU A 349 7.17 9.48 3.24
CA LEU A 349 8.37 9.68 2.41
C LEU A 349 8.49 11.12 1.89
N GLU A 350 9.72 11.52 1.58
CA GLU A 350 10.03 12.76 0.88
C GLU A 350 9.74 12.63 -0.62
N PRO A 351 8.99 13.57 -1.22
CA PRO A 351 8.74 13.56 -2.66
C PRO A 351 10.05 13.48 -3.46
N THR A 352 10.05 12.61 -4.47
CA THR A 352 11.12 12.56 -5.48
C THR A 352 10.60 13.16 -6.78
N LEU A 353 11.51 13.62 -7.64
CA LEU A 353 11.12 14.12 -8.95
C LEU A 353 10.56 12.96 -9.79
N LYS A 354 9.37 13.14 -10.38
CA LYS A 354 8.70 12.13 -11.21
C LYS A 354 8.47 10.80 -10.46
N GLU A 355 8.16 10.91 -9.17
CA GLU A 355 7.93 9.78 -8.28
C GLU A 355 6.92 8.80 -8.87
N ARG A 356 7.33 7.54 -8.94
CA ARG A 356 6.54 6.37 -9.33
C ARG A 356 7.00 5.20 -8.48
N GLY A 357 6.06 4.33 -8.10
CA GLY A 357 6.40 3.17 -7.29
C GLY A 357 5.21 2.65 -6.48
N PRO A 358 5.45 1.59 -5.70
CA PRO A 358 4.42 1.00 -4.84
C PRO A 358 4.01 1.95 -3.73
N SER A 359 2.77 1.78 -3.26
CA SER A 359 2.24 2.48 -2.10
C SER A 359 3.07 2.21 -0.85
N TYR A 360 3.34 3.26 -0.08
CA TYR A 360 3.93 3.21 1.27
C TYR A 360 3.17 2.28 2.23
N PHE A 361 1.86 2.16 2.04
CA PHE A 361 0.94 1.39 2.86
C PHE A 361 0.58 0.02 2.25
N GLY A 362 1.07 -0.33 1.06
CA GLY A 362 0.71 -1.59 0.41
C GLY A 362 -0.59 -1.57 -0.39
N VAL A 363 -1.13 -0.39 -0.74
CA VAL A 363 -2.19 -0.29 -1.75
C VAL A 363 -1.63 -0.66 -3.12
N ILE A 364 -2.26 -1.61 -3.80
CA ILE A 364 -1.72 -2.21 -5.02
C ILE A 364 -2.17 -1.40 -6.24
N ASP A 365 -1.32 -1.29 -7.26
CA ASP A 365 -1.62 -0.61 -8.55
C ASP A 365 -1.96 0.88 -8.43
N LEU A 366 -1.79 1.47 -7.24
CA LEU A 366 -1.96 2.89 -7.00
C LEU A 366 -0.83 3.65 -7.71
N ASN A 367 -1.19 4.45 -8.73
CA ASN A 367 -0.25 5.22 -9.56
C ASN A 367 0.74 4.41 -10.44
N GLY A 368 0.44 3.14 -10.71
CA GLY A 368 1.21 2.29 -11.64
C GLY A 368 0.38 1.23 -12.39
N GLY A 369 -0.94 1.18 -12.17
CA GLY A 369 -1.82 0.07 -12.51
C GLY A 369 -2.45 0.03 -13.90
N LEU A 370 -1.88 0.70 -14.91
CA LEU A 370 -2.46 0.86 -16.27
C LEU A 370 -3.83 1.58 -16.33
N LEU A 371 -4.44 1.89 -15.19
CA LEU A 371 -5.71 2.61 -15.06
C LEU A 371 -5.48 3.96 -14.37
N TYR A 372 -6.33 4.93 -14.70
CA TYR A 372 -6.45 6.16 -13.94
C TYR A 372 -7.68 6.13 -13.04
N GLU A 373 -7.61 6.87 -11.96
CA GLU A 373 -8.63 6.96 -10.93
C GLU A 373 -9.25 8.36 -10.90
N ARG A 374 -10.48 8.45 -10.38
CA ARG A 374 -11.26 9.69 -10.28
C ARG A 374 -11.50 10.08 -8.82
N PRO A 375 -10.50 10.58 -8.08
CA PRO A 375 -10.75 11.08 -6.75
C PRO A 375 -11.45 12.45 -6.77
N VAL A 376 -12.07 12.80 -5.65
CA VAL A 376 -12.64 14.14 -5.42
C VAL A 376 -11.51 15.15 -5.27
N THR A 377 -11.61 16.27 -5.97
CA THR A 377 -10.55 17.28 -6.02
C THR A 377 -10.74 18.38 -4.97
N ALA A 378 -9.65 18.82 -4.37
CA ALA A 378 -9.61 20.05 -3.58
C ALA A 378 -9.46 21.31 -4.45
N GLY A 379 -9.11 21.14 -5.73
CA GLY A 379 -8.88 22.23 -6.67
C GLY A 379 -10.14 23.03 -7.01
N SER A 380 -11.34 22.44 -6.95
CA SER A 380 -12.60 23.10 -7.31
C SER A 380 -13.50 23.37 -6.11
N ALA A 381 -14.36 24.38 -6.23
CA ALA A 381 -15.36 24.67 -5.20
C ALA A 381 -16.37 23.52 -5.05
N ALA A 382 -16.73 22.84 -6.14
CA ALA A 382 -17.60 21.68 -6.11
C ALA A 382 -17.00 20.49 -5.35
N GLY A 383 -15.72 20.19 -5.57
CA GLY A 383 -15.05 19.09 -4.86
C GLY A 383 -14.85 19.41 -3.38
N ARG A 384 -14.53 20.67 -3.02
CA ARG A 384 -14.39 21.09 -1.61
C ARG A 384 -15.69 21.02 -0.78
N ARG A 385 -16.87 20.85 -1.41
CA ARG A 385 -18.14 20.62 -0.69
C ARG A 385 -18.32 19.20 -0.18
N PHE A 386 -17.50 18.26 -0.67
CA PHE A 386 -17.52 16.88 -0.21
C PHE A 386 -17.07 16.80 1.25
N ALA A 387 -17.98 16.38 2.13
CA ALA A 387 -17.77 16.29 3.57
C ALA A 387 -17.31 14.88 4.00
N GLY A 388 -17.01 14.01 3.04
CA GLY A 388 -16.56 12.64 3.32
C GLY A 388 -17.66 11.75 3.90
N THR A 389 -18.94 12.04 3.65
CA THR A 389 -20.01 11.14 4.08
C THR A 389 -19.91 9.80 3.36
N HIS A 390 -20.48 8.75 3.94
CA HIS A 390 -20.42 7.40 3.39
C HIS A 390 -21.73 6.96 2.73
N GLY A 391 -21.59 6.01 1.81
CA GLY A 391 -22.68 5.25 1.26
C GLY A 391 -23.57 4.62 2.33
N ARG A 392 -24.86 4.49 2.02
CA ARG A 392 -25.88 3.93 2.92
C ARG A 392 -26.32 2.52 2.55
N GLY A 393 -25.54 1.85 1.70
CA GLY A 393 -25.86 0.51 1.20
C GLY A 393 -26.83 0.52 0.01
N VAL A 394 -27.07 1.67 -0.60
CA VAL A 394 -27.94 1.86 -1.77
C VAL A 394 -27.16 2.61 -2.85
N PRO A 395 -27.45 2.44 -4.15
CA PRO A 395 -26.64 3.00 -5.24
C PRO A 395 -26.76 4.53 -5.38
N GLN A 396 -27.61 5.18 -4.60
CA GLN A 396 -27.78 6.63 -4.58
C GLN A 396 -26.68 7.29 -3.73
N PRO A 397 -25.81 8.14 -4.32
CA PRO A 397 -24.82 8.89 -3.57
C PRO A 397 -25.45 9.85 -2.54
N PRO A 398 -24.81 10.04 -1.38
CA PRO A 398 -25.10 11.16 -0.48
C PRO A 398 -25.01 12.55 -1.16
N ALA A 399 -25.71 13.52 -0.58
CA ALA A 399 -25.91 14.84 -1.20
C ALA A 399 -24.67 15.73 -1.27
N ASP A 400 -23.67 15.51 -0.42
CA ASP A 400 -22.39 16.23 -0.44
C ASP A 400 -21.42 15.69 -1.50
N TRP A 401 -21.72 14.55 -2.12
CA TRP A 401 -20.85 13.98 -3.15
C TRP A 401 -21.00 14.78 -4.45
N PRO A 402 -19.92 14.94 -5.24
CA PRO A 402 -20.02 15.53 -6.57
C PRO A 402 -21.04 14.79 -7.45
N THR A 403 -22.02 15.52 -7.98
CA THR A 403 -23.03 14.99 -8.90
C THR A 403 -22.55 14.94 -10.34
N ASP A 404 -21.55 15.75 -10.67
CA ASP A 404 -20.92 15.83 -11.98
C ASP A 404 -19.39 15.80 -11.84
N LEU A 405 -18.71 16.12 -12.94
CA LEU A 405 -17.25 16.11 -12.97
C LEU A 405 -16.60 17.38 -12.41
N GLU A 406 -17.37 18.41 -12.01
CA GLU A 406 -16.78 19.65 -11.49
C GLU A 406 -16.04 19.43 -10.18
N GLY A 407 -16.40 18.39 -9.43
CA GLY A 407 -15.77 18.01 -8.18
C GLY A 407 -14.68 16.95 -8.27
N VAL A 408 -14.25 16.51 -9.48
CA VAL A 408 -13.34 15.37 -9.61
C VAL A 408 -12.05 15.71 -10.35
N ALA A 409 -10.97 15.03 -9.99
CA ALA A 409 -9.68 15.06 -10.69
C ALA A 409 -9.40 13.70 -11.34
N PHE A 410 -8.39 13.67 -12.22
CA PHE A 410 -7.73 12.44 -12.61
C PHE A 410 -6.36 12.30 -11.94
N ARG A 411 -6.11 11.10 -11.41
CA ARG A 411 -4.84 10.67 -10.83
C ARG A 411 -4.45 9.30 -11.39
N GLY A 412 -3.18 8.94 -11.25
CA GLY A 412 -2.61 7.72 -11.81
C GLY A 412 -1.99 7.92 -13.19
N ASP A 413 -0.88 7.23 -13.44
CA ASP A 413 -0.08 7.35 -14.65
C ASP A 413 -0.41 6.26 -15.68
N TYR A 414 -1.43 6.52 -16.51
CA TYR A 414 -1.86 5.59 -17.57
C TYR A 414 -1.19 5.85 -18.93
N LEU A 415 -0.54 7.01 -19.09
CA LEU A 415 -0.05 7.51 -20.38
C LEU A 415 1.29 6.90 -20.80
N HIS A 416 1.92 6.08 -19.95
CA HIS A 416 3.16 5.38 -20.29
C HIS A 416 3.01 4.43 -21.49
N MET A 417 1.79 4.00 -21.84
CA MET A 417 1.54 3.16 -23.03
C MET A 417 1.45 3.94 -24.35
N ARG A 418 1.58 5.27 -24.34
CA ARG A 418 1.65 6.07 -25.56
C ARG A 418 2.87 6.98 -25.49
N GLU A 419 3.92 6.62 -26.21
CA GLU A 419 5.04 7.51 -26.59
C GLU A 419 4.58 8.78 -27.37
N TYR A 420 3.26 9.01 -27.52
CA TYR A 420 2.67 9.93 -28.48
C TYR A 420 1.97 11.17 -27.93
N THR A 421 1.99 11.45 -26.62
CA THR A 421 1.50 12.76 -26.14
C THR A 421 2.36 13.32 -25.02
N SER A 422 2.97 14.47 -25.27
CA SER A 422 3.74 15.33 -24.37
C SER A 422 2.93 15.93 -23.20
N VAL A 423 1.84 15.30 -22.77
CA VAL A 423 1.09 15.78 -21.59
C VAL A 423 1.79 15.27 -20.34
N ASP A 424 2.78 16.06 -19.92
CA ASP A 424 3.27 16.31 -18.57
C ASP A 424 3.24 15.16 -17.57
N HIS A 425 4.43 14.77 -17.12
CA HIS A 425 4.72 13.82 -16.06
C HIS A 425 3.67 13.84 -14.93
N MET A 426 2.78 12.83 -14.91
CA MET A 426 1.79 12.70 -13.85
C MET A 426 2.49 12.31 -12.55
N GLY A 427 3.14 11.14 -12.48
CA GLY A 427 3.77 10.67 -11.24
C GLY A 427 2.81 10.73 -10.04
N VAL A 428 3.35 10.61 -8.82
CA VAL A 428 2.49 10.64 -7.62
C VAL A 428 1.83 12.01 -7.44
N ALA A 429 2.46 13.13 -7.79
CA ALA A 429 1.93 14.47 -7.49
C ALA A 429 1.01 15.07 -8.58
N GLY A 430 1.01 14.52 -9.80
CA GLY A 430 0.37 15.15 -10.95
C GLY A 430 -1.14 14.93 -11.03
N ARG A 431 -1.86 15.97 -11.43
CA ARG A 431 -3.32 16.06 -11.38
C ARG A 431 -3.83 16.53 -12.74
N MET A 432 -4.79 15.83 -13.31
CA MET A 432 -5.49 16.30 -14.50
C MET A 432 -6.85 16.86 -14.13
N LYS A 433 -7.17 18.03 -14.71
CA LYS A 433 -8.41 18.77 -14.48
C LYS A 433 -9.58 18.20 -15.29
N GLN A 434 -10.79 18.60 -14.91
CA GLN A 434 -12.07 18.11 -15.43
C GLN A 434 -12.23 18.11 -16.96
N ILE A 435 -11.64 19.07 -17.69
CA ILE A 435 -11.77 19.09 -19.16
C ILE A 435 -11.31 17.78 -19.81
N SER A 436 -10.45 17.05 -19.10
CA SER A 436 -9.94 15.75 -19.49
C SER A 436 -10.67 14.58 -18.84
N THR A 437 -11.68 14.76 -17.97
CA THR A 437 -12.31 13.69 -17.15
C THR A 437 -13.65 13.15 -17.66
N HIS A 438 -14.05 13.51 -18.88
CA HIS A 438 -15.34 13.26 -19.58
C HIS A 438 -16.35 12.30 -18.90
N ALA A 439 -17.60 12.76 -18.78
CA ALA A 439 -18.66 12.00 -18.11
C ALA A 439 -19.02 10.75 -18.92
N ASP A 440 -18.88 10.86 -20.24
CA ASP A 440 -18.96 9.73 -21.14
C ASP A 440 -17.72 8.83 -20.98
N ARG A 441 -17.97 7.61 -20.50
CA ARG A 441 -16.98 6.54 -20.37
C ARG A 441 -16.31 6.18 -21.70
N ARG A 442 -16.90 6.50 -22.86
CA ARG A 442 -16.31 6.25 -24.19
C ARG A 442 -15.00 6.98 -24.44
N ALA A 443 -14.87 8.19 -23.91
CA ALA A 443 -13.64 8.96 -24.00
C ALA A 443 -12.56 8.41 -23.05
N HIS A 444 -12.92 7.45 -22.18
CA HIS A 444 -12.09 6.99 -21.07
C HIS A 444 -12.07 5.47 -20.87
N PRO A 445 -11.51 4.71 -21.84
CA PRO A 445 -11.51 3.24 -21.82
C PRO A 445 -10.72 2.62 -20.67
N LEU A 446 -9.81 3.37 -20.04
CA LEU A 446 -8.97 2.91 -18.92
C LEU A 446 -9.38 3.56 -17.59
N GLY A 447 -10.60 4.09 -17.52
CA GLY A 447 -11.17 4.62 -16.29
C GLY A 447 -11.38 3.52 -15.26
N GLY A 448 -10.53 3.47 -14.26
CA GLY A 448 -10.73 2.70 -13.04
C GLY A 448 -11.45 3.54 -11.99
N TRP A 449 -11.69 2.91 -10.83
CA TRP A 449 -12.28 3.60 -9.68
C TRP A 449 -11.86 2.94 -8.38
N ARG A 450 -11.64 3.76 -7.35
CA ARG A 450 -11.28 3.32 -6.02
C ARG A 450 -12.01 4.14 -4.97
N GLY A 451 -12.53 3.44 -3.97
CA GLY A 451 -13.17 4.02 -2.80
C GLY A 451 -12.31 3.89 -1.56
N GLY A 452 -12.76 4.56 -0.51
CA GLY A 452 -12.27 4.39 0.84
C GLY A 452 -13.39 4.55 1.84
N ARG A 453 -13.05 4.52 3.12
CA ARG A 453 -13.96 4.78 4.22
C ARG A 453 -13.16 5.30 5.40
N THR A 454 -13.67 6.33 6.06
CA THR A 454 -13.01 6.92 7.22
C THR A 454 -12.84 5.84 8.29
N ALA A 455 -11.63 5.73 8.87
CA ALA A 455 -11.40 4.75 9.91
C ALA A 455 -12.17 5.16 11.17
N PRO A 456 -12.92 4.24 11.82
CA PRO A 456 -13.65 4.59 13.02
C PRO A 456 -12.69 4.87 14.18
N ALA A 457 -13.07 5.82 15.03
CA ALA A 457 -12.37 6.05 16.28
C ALA A 457 -12.62 4.89 17.27
N GLY A 458 -11.68 4.63 18.18
CA GLY A 458 -11.84 3.66 19.27
C GLY A 458 -11.02 2.38 19.14
N ASP A 459 -10.27 2.19 18.06
CA ASP A 459 -9.25 1.16 17.96
C ASP A 459 -7.90 1.68 18.49
N ALA A 460 -7.63 1.48 19.78
CA ALA A 460 -6.43 1.97 20.44
C ALA A 460 -5.13 1.29 19.97
N ALA A 461 -5.22 0.16 19.26
CA ALA A 461 -4.04 -0.47 18.66
C ALA A 461 -3.51 0.34 17.47
N MET A 462 -4.33 1.20 16.88
CA MET A 462 -3.94 2.05 15.76
C MET A 462 -3.30 3.34 16.25
N GLN A 463 -2.00 3.46 16.02
CA GLN A 463 -1.21 4.62 16.41
C GLN A 463 -0.96 5.51 15.18
N PRO A 464 -0.96 6.85 15.34
CA PRO A 464 -0.52 7.73 14.28
C PRO A 464 0.92 7.40 13.86
N LEU A 465 1.18 7.39 12.57
CA LEU A 465 2.53 7.31 12.04
C LEU A 465 3.20 8.67 12.17
N LEU A 466 4.37 8.69 12.82
CA LEU A 466 5.19 9.87 13.00
C LEU A 466 6.53 9.65 12.31
N ARG A 467 7.10 10.74 11.79
CA ARG A 467 8.49 10.70 11.32
C ARG A 467 9.41 10.59 12.53
N ARG A 468 10.35 9.65 12.46
CA ARG A 468 11.43 9.49 13.45
C ARG A 468 12.26 10.76 13.59
N PHE A 469 12.51 11.44 12.47
CA PHE A 469 13.22 12.71 12.42
C PHE A 469 12.37 13.74 11.69
N ALA A 470 12.13 14.89 12.33
CA ALA A 470 11.46 16.00 11.67
C ALA A 470 12.36 16.58 10.56
N PRO A 471 11.84 16.86 9.36
CA PRO A 471 12.65 17.41 8.28
C PRO A 471 13.27 18.75 8.70
N GLY A 472 14.58 18.87 8.50
CA GLY A 472 15.38 20.05 8.89
C GLY A 472 15.71 20.16 10.39
N ALA A 473 15.14 19.31 11.25
CA ALA A 473 15.47 19.32 12.67
C ALA A 473 16.83 18.66 12.93
N VAL A 474 17.59 19.24 13.86
CA VAL A 474 18.88 18.72 14.30
C VAL A 474 18.70 18.01 15.64
N THR A 475 19.03 16.71 15.66
CA THR A 475 19.01 15.90 16.88
C THR A 475 20.33 16.04 17.63
N VAL A 476 20.30 16.47 18.89
CA VAL A 476 21.52 16.56 19.69
C VAL A 476 21.89 15.18 20.21
N ILE A 477 23.14 14.77 20.01
CA ILE A 477 23.72 13.56 20.60
C ILE A 477 24.44 13.99 21.88
N PRO A 478 23.97 13.53 23.06
CA PRO A 478 24.63 13.83 24.32
C PRO A 478 26.05 13.26 24.34
N ARG A 479 26.96 13.98 25.00
CA ARG A 479 28.21 13.41 25.50
C ARG A 479 27.87 12.58 26.73
N ALA A 480 27.85 11.27 26.60
CA ALA A 480 27.64 10.36 27.72
C ALA A 480 29.00 9.76 28.11
N ASP A 481 29.50 10.11 29.30
CA ASP A 481 30.71 9.52 29.87
C ASP A 481 30.35 8.62 31.06
N PRO A 482 30.45 7.29 30.96
CA PRO A 482 30.50 6.47 29.74
C PRO A 482 29.08 6.07 29.29
N GLY A 483 28.77 6.17 27.99
CA GLY A 483 27.54 5.56 27.47
C GLY A 483 27.10 5.99 26.07
N PHE A 484 25.88 5.56 25.73
CA PHE A 484 25.18 5.96 24.52
C PHE A 484 24.19 7.07 24.87
N GLY A 485 24.26 8.18 24.12
CA GLY A 485 23.38 9.34 24.33
C GLY A 485 22.05 9.22 23.59
N LEU A 486 21.97 8.39 22.56
CA LEU A 486 20.77 8.17 21.76
C LEU A 486 20.57 6.68 21.48
N ARG A 487 19.36 6.18 21.72
CA ARG A 487 18.94 4.81 21.41
C ARG A 487 17.73 4.82 20.49
N LEU A 488 17.83 4.18 19.32
CA LEU A 488 16.83 4.17 18.27
C LEU A 488 16.49 2.73 17.90
N ARG A 489 15.20 2.38 17.85
CA ARG A 489 14.75 1.07 17.38
C ARG A 489 14.20 1.15 15.97
N ILE A 490 14.76 0.38 15.03
CA ILE A 490 14.24 0.18 13.67
C ILE A 490 13.73 -1.26 13.57
N ALA A 491 12.42 -1.45 13.56
CA ALA A 491 11.82 -2.77 13.82
C ALA A 491 10.42 -2.93 13.22
N GLY A 492 10.06 -2.10 12.25
CA GLY A 492 8.72 -2.11 11.67
C GLY A 492 8.71 -1.74 10.19
N PRO A 493 7.57 -1.93 9.52
CA PRO A 493 7.44 -1.66 8.09
C PRO A 493 7.89 -0.25 7.70
N ALA A 494 7.66 0.75 8.56
CA ALA A 494 8.07 2.13 8.31
C ALA A 494 9.58 2.29 8.05
N ASP A 495 10.41 1.41 8.61
CA ASP A 495 11.87 1.43 8.52
C ASP A 495 12.41 0.53 7.38
N LEU A 496 11.55 -0.29 6.75
CA LEU A 496 11.94 -1.24 5.71
C LEU A 496 11.97 -0.60 4.33
N PHE A 497 13.06 -0.84 3.61
CA PHE A 497 13.34 -0.37 2.26
C PHE A 497 13.95 -1.46 1.36
N PRO A 498 13.72 -1.40 0.03
CA PRO A 498 12.76 -0.51 -0.64
C PRO A 498 11.32 -0.82 -0.22
N VAL A 499 10.42 0.17 -0.29
CA VAL A 499 9.01 0.06 0.16
C VAL A 499 8.28 -1.18 -0.40
N ARG A 500 8.65 -1.60 -1.62
CA ARG A 500 8.07 -2.77 -2.29
C ARG A 500 8.24 -4.08 -1.51
N ASN A 501 9.23 -4.17 -0.62
CA ASN A 501 9.53 -5.36 0.16
C ASN A 501 8.69 -5.51 1.44
N ARG A 502 7.80 -4.55 1.78
CA ARG A 502 7.13 -4.48 3.09
C ARG A 502 6.04 -5.51 3.34
N PHE A 503 5.13 -5.68 2.39
CA PHE A 503 3.88 -6.41 2.66
C PHE A 503 3.65 -7.56 1.68
N GLN A 504 4.03 -7.34 0.42
CA GLN A 504 3.90 -8.34 -0.64
C GLN A 504 4.78 -7.90 -1.81
N SER A 505 6.02 -8.38 -1.85
CA SER A 505 6.88 -8.08 -2.99
C SER A 505 6.54 -9.01 -4.13
N PHE A 506 6.31 -8.44 -5.30
CA PHE A 506 6.24 -9.18 -6.54
C PHE A 506 7.41 -8.73 -7.40
N ASP A 507 8.11 -9.69 -8.02
CA ASP A 507 9.08 -9.36 -9.05
C ASP A 507 8.36 -8.72 -10.27
N TYR A 508 9.12 -8.20 -11.23
CA TYR A 508 8.57 -7.61 -12.45
C TYR A 508 7.78 -8.61 -13.33
N ARG A 509 7.84 -9.92 -13.04
CA ARG A 509 7.10 -11.00 -13.67
C ARG A 509 5.83 -11.38 -12.89
N GLY A 510 5.60 -10.76 -11.72
CA GLY A 510 4.48 -11.05 -10.83
C GLY A 510 4.70 -12.27 -9.93
N THR A 511 5.93 -12.76 -9.78
CA THR A 511 6.29 -13.83 -8.84
C THR A 511 6.31 -13.26 -7.43
N LEU A 512 5.58 -13.89 -6.50
CA LEU A 512 5.65 -13.54 -5.09
C LEU A 512 7.05 -13.84 -4.56
N GLU A 513 7.72 -12.82 -4.06
CA GLU A 513 9.00 -12.95 -3.36
C GLU A 513 8.74 -13.06 -1.84
N GLN A 514 9.74 -13.45 -1.03
CA GLN A 514 9.58 -13.61 0.42
C GLN A 514 9.40 -12.25 1.11
N PRO A 515 8.22 -11.92 1.66
CA PRO A 515 8.03 -10.65 2.33
C PRO A 515 8.73 -10.66 3.69
N TRP A 516 9.10 -9.47 4.18
CA TRP A 516 9.54 -9.31 5.57
C TRP A 516 8.47 -9.85 6.52
N THR A 517 8.84 -10.78 7.38
CA THR A 517 7.91 -11.53 8.25
C THR A 517 7.81 -10.97 9.67
N GLY A 518 8.59 -9.94 9.98
CA GLY A 518 8.55 -9.23 11.26
C GLY A 518 9.91 -9.16 11.93
N ALA A 519 9.90 -8.78 13.20
CA ALA A 519 11.11 -8.65 14.01
C ALA A 519 11.99 -9.92 14.13
N PRO A 520 11.45 -11.16 14.09
CA PRO A 520 12.28 -12.36 14.09
C PRO A 520 13.17 -12.53 12.84
N ASP A 521 12.72 -11.97 11.71
CA ASP A 521 13.43 -11.95 10.44
C ASP A 521 14.47 -10.82 10.49
N LEU A 522 14.04 -9.56 10.66
CA LEU A 522 14.98 -8.44 10.81
C LEU A 522 14.45 -7.36 11.76
N ASP A 523 15.20 -7.09 12.83
CA ASP A 523 15.07 -5.86 13.63
C ASP A 523 16.44 -5.35 14.12
N ALA A 524 16.52 -4.05 14.42
CA ALA A 524 17.74 -3.50 14.99
C ALA A 524 17.49 -2.43 16.05
N THR A 525 18.35 -2.43 17.05
CA THR A 525 18.50 -1.34 18.01
C THR A 525 19.85 -0.66 17.78
N ILE A 526 19.80 0.60 17.43
CA ILE A 526 20.98 1.45 17.19
C ILE A 526 21.21 2.31 18.43
N GLU A 527 22.44 2.31 18.91
CA GLU A 527 22.91 3.19 19.97
C GLU A 527 24.03 4.09 19.43
N LEU A 528 23.88 5.40 19.61
CA LEU A 528 24.84 6.42 19.19
C LEU A 528 25.28 7.22 20.41
N GLY A 529 26.58 7.46 20.51
CA GLY A 529 27.16 8.26 21.60
C GLY A 529 28.47 8.88 21.19
N VAL A 530 28.91 9.87 21.96
CA VAL A 530 30.25 10.44 21.84
C VAL A 530 31.00 10.16 23.13
N ASP A 531 32.15 9.50 22.99
CA ASP A 531 33.07 9.19 24.08
C ASP A 531 34.45 9.73 23.71
N GLY A 532 34.95 10.68 24.50
CA GLY A 532 36.20 11.38 24.22
C GLY A 532 36.27 11.93 22.80
N SER A 533 37.16 11.36 21.99
CA SER A 533 37.43 11.76 20.60
C SER A 533 36.80 10.84 19.54
N VAL A 534 35.86 9.97 19.92
CA VAL A 534 35.21 9.03 18.99
C VAL A 534 33.68 9.16 19.01
N LEU A 535 33.08 9.02 17.82
CA LEU A 535 31.66 8.72 17.67
C LEU A 535 31.48 7.22 17.82
N ARG A 536 30.87 6.77 18.93
CA ARG A 536 30.53 5.38 19.16
C ARG A 536 29.18 5.06 18.53
N LEU A 537 29.17 3.98 17.76
CA LEU A 537 28.00 3.36 17.19
C LEU A 537 27.95 1.90 17.63
N VAL A 538 26.79 1.49 18.12
CA VAL A 538 26.45 0.08 18.28
C VAL A 538 25.14 -0.20 17.55
N ALA A 539 25.09 -1.29 16.79
CA ALA A 539 23.86 -1.86 16.26
C ALA A 539 23.70 -3.28 16.77
N GLU A 540 22.68 -3.53 17.59
CA GLU A 540 22.24 -4.89 17.89
C GLU A 540 21.16 -5.27 16.89
N VAL A 541 21.45 -6.23 16.03
CA VAL A 541 20.60 -6.70 14.93
C VAL A 541 20.13 -8.10 15.25
N ARG A 542 18.81 -8.31 15.28
CA ARG A 542 18.24 -9.64 15.22
C ARG A 542 18.08 -10.00 13.75
N ASP A 543 18.65 -11.15 13.40
CA ASP A 543 18.65 -11.73 12.08
C ASP A 543 18.82 -13.24 12.27
N ASP A 544 17.99 -14.06 11.64
CA ASP A 544 18.00 -15.50 11.82
C ASP A 544 19.24 -16.16 11.21
N ARG A 545 19.87 -15.55 10.19
CA ARG A 545 21.06 -16.09 9.55
C ARG A 545 22.02 -15.03 8.98
N HIS A 546 23.19 -14.94 9.63
CA HIS A 546 24.29 -14.09 9.14
C HIS A 546 25.01 -14.67 7.88
N VAL A 547 24.82 -14.08 6.70
CA VAL A 547 25.41 -14.40 5.39
C VAL A 547 26.42 -13.35 4.93
N ASN A 548 27.68 -13.49 5.31
CA ASN A 548 28.79 -12.69 4.75
C ASN A 548 30.15 -13.43 4.75
N ALA A 549 30.14 -14.74 5.01
CA ALA A 549 31.36 -15.51 5.28
C ALA A 549 32.38 -15.51 4.12
N ALA A 550 31.91 -15.51 2.87
CA ALA A 550 32.76 -15.59 1.68
C ALA A 550 33.26 -14.24 1.15
N GLN A 551 32.77 -13.12 1.70
CA GLN A 551 33.10 -11.79 1.19
C GLN A 551 34.36 -11.23 1.84
N SER A 552 34.92 -10.18 1.22
CA SER A 552 36.02 -9.38 1.77
C SER A 552 36.03 -7.99 1.13
N GLY A 553 36.70 -7.02 1.77
CA GLY A 553 36.85 -5.67 1.23
C GLY A 553 35.51 -5.03 0.85
N GLU A 554 35.38 -4.55 -0.38
CA GLU A 554 34.14 -3.93 -0.88
C GLU A 554 32.97 -4.91 -1.00
N GLY A 555 33.26 -6.20 -1.17
CA GLY A 555 32.27 -7.26 -1.40
C GLY A 555 31.37 -7.53 -0.20
N ILE A 556 31.70 -7.01 0.99
CA ILE A 556 30.86 -7.16 2.18
C ILE A 556 29.48 -6.53 2.02
N ALA A 557 29.30 -5.63 1.04
CA ALA A 557 28.01 -5.06 0.67
C ALA A 557 27.03 -6.08 0.06
N ALA A 558 27.53 -7.25 -0.35
CA ALA A 558 26.77 -8.35 -0.95
C ALA A 558 26.44 -9.45 0.08
N GLY A 559 26.21 -9.05 1.32
CA GLY A 559 25.86 -9.92 2.42
C GLY A 559 25.43 -9.09 3.62
N ASP A 560 25.26 -9.73 4.77
CA ASP A 560 24.73 -9.07 5.96
C ASP A 560 25.77 -8.15 6.56
N CYS A 561 25.42 -6.87 6.61
CA CYS A 561 26.34 -5.83 7.04
C CYS A 561 25.59 -4.63 7.60
N LEU A 562 26.30 -3.89 8.44
CA LEU A 562 25.93 -2.53 8.78
C LEU A 562 26.61 -1.58 7.80
N GLN A 563 25.82 -0.73 7.13
CA GLN A 563 26.32 0.36 6.31
C GLN A 563 26.02 1.72 6.97
N ILE A 564 26.97 2.64 6.83
CA ILE A 564 26.96 3.96 7.45
C ILE A 564 27.20 5.01 6.36
N GLY A 565 26.28 5.96 6.24
CA GLY A 565 26.45 7.17 5.44
C GLY A 565 26.63 8.38 6.35
N LEU A 566 27.72 9.13 6.21
CA LEU A 566 28.01 10.29 7.05
C LEU A 566 28.52 11.47 6.23
N ARG A 567 27.99 12.67 6.47
CA ARG A 567 28.45 13.90 5.81
C ARG A 567 28.61 15.06 6.78
N THR A 568 29.77 15.70 6.75
CA THR A 568 30.08 16.93 7.50
C THR A 568 30.15 18.13 6.55
N GLY A 569 29.35 19.16 6.82
CA GLY A 569 29.31 20.37 5.97
C GLY A 569 29.10 20.08 4.48
N GLN A 570 29.96 20.68 3.64
CA GLN A 570 29.98 20.47 2.18
C GLN A 570 30.99 19.39 1.73
N GLY A 571 31.66 18.71 2.67
CA GLY A 571 32.61 17.64 2.36
C GLY A 571 31.98 16.41 1.71
N PRO A 572 32.78 15.39 1.37
CA PRO A 572 32.26 14.16 0.79
C PRO A 572 31.34 13.42 1.77
N THR A 573 30.43 12.61 1.22
CA THR A 573 29.66 11.66 2.02
C THR A 573 30.50 10.40 2.22
N TRP A 574 30.94 10.15 3.45
CA TRP A 574 31.59 8.91 3.85
C TRP A 574 30.62 7.74 3.70
N ARG A 575 31.06 6.67 3.05
CA ARG A 575 30.33 5.38 2.92
C ARG A 575 31.17 4.31 3.59
N LEU A 576 30.68 3.79 4.70
CA LEU A 576 31.41 2.83 5.53
C LEU A 576 30.59 1.56 5.72
N GLY A 577 31.27 0.44 5.87
CA GLY A 577 30.66 -0.87 6.04
C GLY A 577 31.34 -1.68 7.13
N LEU A 578 30.56 -2.47 7.85
CA LEU A 578 31.04 -3.35 8.89
C LEU A 578 30.33 -4.70 8.78
N ALA A 579 31.10 -5.79 8.68
CA ALA A 579 30.57 -7.14 8.54
C ALA A 579 31.47 -8.19 9.23
N ARG A 580 30.89 -9.35 9.53
CA ARG A 580 31.62 -10.55 9.94
C ARG A 580 31.81 -11.47 8.74
N THR A 581 33.06 -11.77 8.40
CA THR A 581 33.44 -12.70 7.33
C THR A 581 34.16 -13.92 7.91
N ALA A 582 34.54 -14.90 7.08
CA ALA A 582 35.39 -16.01 7.52
C ALA A 582 36.76 -15.56 8.05
N ALA A 583 37.24 -14.39 7.63
CA ALA A 583 38.50 -13.79 8.09
C ALA A 583 38.34 -12.97 9.40
N GLY A 584 37.13 -12.87 9.94
CA GLY A 584 36.81 -12.08 11.13
C GLY A 584 36.05 -10.79 10.80
N THR A 585 36.20 -9.78 11.66
CA THR A 585 35.57 -8.46 11.48
C THR A 585 36.22 -7.72 10.32
N VAL A 586 35.42 -7.24 9.38
CA VAL A 586 35.87 -6.42 8.25
C VAL A 586 35.20 -5.06 8.31
N PHE A 587 36.01 -4.01 8.35
CA PHE A 587 35.58 -2.63 8.15
C PHE A 587 36.04 -2.15 6.77
N HIS A 588 35.15 -1.55 6.00
CA HIS A 588 35.44 -1.07 4.66
C HIS A 588 34.97 0.37 4.44
N GLN A 589 35.69 1.12 3.61
CA GLN A 589 35.38 2.49 3.21
C GLN A 589 35.21 2.53 1.68
N TRP A 590 33.96 2.59 1.20
CA TRP A 590 33.66 2.72 -0.24
C TRP A 590 33.86 4.15 -0.73
N ASN A 591 33.61 5.15 0.14
CA ASN A 591 33.80 6.56 -0.16
C ASN A 591 34.29 7.30 1.08
N GLY A 592 35.16 8.28 0.90
CA GLY A 592 35.80 9.00 1.99
C GLY A 592 37.04 9.77 1.53
N VAL A 593 37.78 10.33 2.49
CA VAL A 593 39.04 11.05 2.23
C VAL A 593 40.21 10.28 2.83
N GLY A 594 41.09 9.76 1.97
CA GLY A 594 42.29 9.02 2.39
C GLY A 594 41.98 7.76 3.22
N ASP A 595 43.01 7.23 3.87
CA ASP A 595 42.94 5.96 4.60
C ASP A 595 43.12 6.12 6.13
N ASP A 596 43.15 7.37 6.62
CA ASP A 596 43.35 7.66 8.06
C ASP A 596 42.25 7.06 8.93
N LEU A 597 41.02 7.01 8.41
CA LEU A 597 39.89 6.40 9.11
C LEU A 597 40.11 4.90 9.29
N LEU A 598 40.57 4.20 8.24
CA LEU A 598 40.86 2.76 8.28
C LEU A 598 41.96 2.42 9.30
N ARG A 599 42.90 3.34 9.54
CA ARG A 599 44.00 3.16 10.50
C ARG A 599 43.59 3.45 11.95
N GLY A 600 42.57 4.29 12.17
CA GLY A 600 42.19 4.77 13.49
C GLY A 600 40.85 4.24 14.02
N VAL A 601 40.08 3.50 13.22
CA VAL A 601 38.80 2.93 13.65
C VAL A 601 38.99 1.70 14.54
N GLU A 602 38.25 1.63 15.63
CA GLU A 602 38.06 0.41 16.41
C GLU A 602 36.69 -0.17 16.08
N CYS A 603 36.61 -1.46 15.76
CA CYS A 603 35.34 -2.10 15.44
C CYS A 603 35.30 -3.58 15.81
N SER A 604 34.09 -4.10 16.04
CA SER A 604 33.82 -5.53 16.24
C SER A 604 32.48 -5.91 15.61
N VAL A 605 32.36 -7.16 15.16
CA VAL A 605 31.09 -7.78 14.81
C VAL A 605 30.96 -9.13 15.51
N ASP A 606 30.11 -9.14 16.53
CA ASP A 606 29.95 -10.27 17.44
C ASP A 606 28.60 -10.97 17.18
N ARG A 607 28.64 -12.20 16.66
CA ARG A 607 27.44 -13.01 16.37
C ARG A 607 27.17 -14.01 17.49
N ASN A 608 25.91 -14.08 17.91
CA ASN A 608 25.36 -15.11 18.79
C ASN A 608 24.28 -15.90 18.03
N ASP A 609 24.69 -17.00 17.39
CA ASP A 609 23.79 -17.83 16.57
C ASP A 609 22.63 -18.44 17.37
N ALA A 610 22.85 -18.79 18.64
CA ALA A 610 21.79 -19.34 19.50
C ALA A 610 20.65 -18.35 19.78
N ARG A 611 20.90 -17.04 19.62
CA ARG A 611 19.92 -15.97 19.83
C ARG A 611 19.48 -15.27 18.55
N GLY A 612 20.08 -15.62 17.41
CA GLY A 612 19.94 -14.89 16.15
C GLY A 612 20.31 -13.42 16.30
N LEU A 613 21.41 -13.11 17.00
CA LEU A 613 21.77 -11.72 17.35
C LEU A 613 23.19 -11.39 16.88
N THR A 614 23.33 -10.33 16.08
CA THR A 614 24.61 -9.78 15.64
C THR A 614 24.80 -8.39 16.26
N ARG A 615 25.92 -8.17 16.96
CA ARG A 615 26.27 -6.86 17.52
C ARG A 615 27.41 -6.25 16.71
N TYR A 616 27.12 -5.17 16.01
CA TYR A 616 28.10 -4.35 15.29
C TYR A 616 28.53 -3.20 16.20
N THR A 617 29.84 -3.01 16.38
CA THR A 617 30.40 -1.90 17.16
C THR A 617 31.41 -1.15 16.30
N ALA A 618 31.33 0.18 16.27
CA ALA A 618 32.32 1.04 15.63
C ALA A 618 32.60 2.28 16.49
N ALA A 619 33.88 2.60 16.69
CA ALA A 619 34.34 3.84 17.29
C ALA A 619 35.07 4.66 16.21
N LEU A 620 34.39 5.67 15.67
CA LEU A 620 34.87 6.46 14.54
C LEU A 620 35.59 7.72 15.05
N PRO A 621 36.88 7.93 14.77
CA PRO A 621 37.62 9.12 15.19
C PRO A 621 37.01 10.42 14.67
N LEU A 622 36.58 11.30 15.58
CA LEU A 622 35.90 12.56 15.23
C LEU A 622 36.77 13.46 14.35
N ALA A 623 38.06 13.57 14.68
CA ALA A 623 38.99 14.43 13.95
C ALA A 623 39.12 14.04 12.48
N VAL A 624 39.15 12.74 12.16
CA VAL A 624 39.25 12.24 10.79
C VAL A 624 37.98 12.54 9.98
N LEU A 625 36.81 12.46 10.63
CA LEU A 625 35.52 12.77 10.02
C LEU A 625 35.26 14.27 9.87
N GLY A 626 36.13 15.13 10.42
CA GLY A 626 35.89 16.58 10.50
C GLY A 626 34.74 16.93 11.45
N LEU A 627 34.51 16.10 12.48
CA LEU A 627 33.50 16.32 13.51
C LEU A 627 34.13 16.98 14.73
N ALA A 628 33.41 17.94 15.30
CA ALA A 628 33.73 18.58 16.57
C ALA A 628 32.43 18.88 17.33
N PRO A 629 32.51 19.10 18.66
CA PRO A 629 31.37 19.54 19.47
C PRO A 629 30.70 20.78 18.87
N GLY A 630 29.37 20.77 18.81
CA GLY A 630 28.57 21.84 18.22
C GLY A 630 28.49 21.88 16.70
N VAL A 631 29.19 20.99 15.98
CA VAL A 631 29.10 20.89 14.51
C VAL A 631 27.92 20.00 14.10
N ASP A 632 27.12 20.49 13.15
CA ASP A 632 26.05 19.71 12.54
C ASP A 632 26.60 18.77 11.49
N PHE A 633 26.10 17.54 11.49
CA PHE A 633 26.42 16.53 10.49
C PHE A 633 25.16 15.76 10.09
N ALA A 634 25.23 15.10 8.95
CA ALA A 634 24.17 14.22 8.47
C ALA A 634 24.64 12.77 8.63
N LEU A 635 23.82 11.91 9.21
CA LEU A 635 24.13 10.50 9.44
C LEU A 635 22.92 9.65 9.10
N ASN A 636 23.13 8.59 8.33
CA ASN A 636 22.14 7.55 8.10
C ASN A 636 22.79 6.17 8.24
N LEU A 637 21.99 5.19 8.60
CA LEU A 637 22.42 3.81 8.81
C LEU A 637 21.48 2.88 8.06
N GLN A 638 22.05 1.80 7.54
CA GLN A 638 21.33 0.74 6.87
C GLN A 638 21.84 -0.61 7.38
N VAL A 639 20.95 -1.42 7.93
CA VAL A 639 21.20 -2.84 8.18
C VAL A 639 20.77 -3.59 6.94
N VAL A 640 21.69 -4.37 6.37
CA VAL A 640 21.45 -5.20 5.19
C VAL A 640 21.32 -6.63 5.60
N ASP A 641 20.33 -7.27 5.02
CA ASP A 641 20.02 -8.69 5.14
C ASP A 641 19.87 -9.28 3.73
N ASP A 642 20.65 -10.33 3.43
CA ASP A 642 20.86 -10.88 2.09
C ASP A 642 20.71 -12.42 2.06
N ASP A 643 20.07 -13.03 3.07
CA ASP A 643 19.93 -14.48 3.16
C ASP A 643 18.69 -15.05 2.41
N ASP A 644 17.75 -14.16 2.05
CA ASP A 644 16.46 -14.45 1.45
C ASP A 644 16.49 -14.63 -0.08
N ALA A 645 16.91 -15.80 -0.58
CA ALA A 645 16.67 -16.29 -1.96
C ALA A 645 16.73 -15.25 -3.13
N GLY A 646 17.60 -14.24 -3.06
CA GLY A 646 17.75 -13.17 -4.07
C GLY A 646 16.99 -11.86 -3.80
N GLN A 647 16.29 -11.73 -2.68
CA GLN A 647 15.77 -10.47 -2.15
C GLN A 647 16.65 -9.95 -1.02
N ARG A 648 17.01 -8.69 -1.15
CA ARG A 648 17.74 -7.96 -0.12
C ARG A 648 16.77 -7.10 0.69
N HIS A 649 16.66 -7.38 1.99
CA HIS A 649 15.90 -6.55 2.92
C HIS A 649 16.84 -5.54 3.57
N THR A 650 16.36 -4.32 3.77
CA THR A 650 17.15 -3.31 4.47
C THR A 650 16.31 -2.51 5.45
N LEU A 651 16.75 -2.42 6.70
CA LEU A 651 16.21 -1.49 7.68
C LEU A 651 17.07 -0.24 7.73
N ARG A 652 16.44 0.94 7.71
CA ARG A 652 17.13 2.23 7.65
C ARG A 652 16.59 3.20 8.69
N LEU A 653 17.45 4.12 9.15
CA LEU A 653 17.00 5.23 10.01
C LEU A 653 16.07 6.21 9.26
N ALA A 654 16.36 6.47 7.99
CA ALA A 654 15.59 7.30 7.09
C ALA A 654 15.94 7.02 5.61
N GLU A 655 15.30 7.72 4.69
CA GLU A 655 15.63 7.69 3.27
C GLU A 655 17.01 8.27 2.93
N GLY A 656 17.47 7.99 1.72
CA GLY A 656 18.60 8.67 1.08
C GLY A 656 19.89 7.89 1.06
N ILE A 657 20.09 6.91 1.95
CA ILE A 657 21.19 5.96 1.84
C ILE A 657 20.92 5.02 0.65
N ALA A 658 21.86 4.88 -0.28
CA ALA A 658 21.73 3.97 -1.42
C ALA A 658 21.76 2.51 -0.95
N THR A 659 20.98 1.65 -1.60
CA THR A 659 20.95 0.20 -1.29
C THR A 659 22.30 -0.47 -1.60
N ASP A 660 22.93 -0.05 -2.70
CA ASP A 660 24.26 -0.44 -3.11
C ASP A 660 25.23 0.72 -2.80
N PRO A 661 26.35 0.48 -2.10
CA PRO A 661 27.38 1.50 -1.88
C PRO A 661 27.97 2.14 -3.14
N ALA A 662 27.91 1.47 -4.29
CA ALA A 662 28.29 2.05 -5.59
C ALA A 662 27.24 3.04 -6.14
N GLY A 663 26.02 3.01 -5.60
CA GLY A 663 24.95 3.94 -5.92
C GLY A 663 25.17 5.34 -5.36
N SER A 664 24.38 6.30 -5.82
CA SER A 664 24.44 7.68 -5.33
C SER A 664 23.54 7.86 -4.11
N ASP A 665 24.15 8.21 -2.97
CA ASP A 665 23.43 8.69 -1.81
C ASP A 665 22.76 10.05 -2.06
N ALA A 666 21.68 10.29 -1.34
CA ALA A 666 21.00 11.58 -1.19
C ALA A 666 21.22 12.12 0.24
N PRO A 667 22.41 12.64 0.57
CA PRO A 667 22.79 13.05 1.92
C PRO A 667 21.94 14.20 2.48
N GLU A 668 21.27 14.97 1.63
CA GLU A 668 20.29 15.97 2.03
C GLU A 668 19.04 15.38 2.70
N ARG A 669 18.78 14.07 2.51
CA ARG A 669 17.70 13.32 3.15
C ARG A 669 18.14 12.63 4.44
N PHE A 670 19.43 12.66 4.76
CA PHE A 670 19.94 12.05 5.98
C PHE A 670 19.45 12.83 7.20
N PRO A 671 19.12 12.13 8.30
CA PRO A 671 18.88 12.75 9.58
C PRO A 671 20.07 13.63 10.01
N ARG A 672 19.75 14.79 10.59
CA ARG A 672 20.74 15.77 11.02
C ARG A 672 21.01 15.60 12.51
N PHE A 673 22.28 15.58 12.87
CA PHE A 673 22.74 15.44 14.25
C PHE A 673 23.74 16.54 14.61
N ARG A 674 23.87 16.82 15.91
CA ARG A 674 24.88 17.70 16.49
C ARG A 674 25.45 17.04 17.73
N ILE A 675 26.77 17.03 17.85
CA ILE A 675 27.43 16.61 19.11
C ILE A 675 27.23 17.72 20.13
N ASP A 676 26.75 17.39 21.33
CA ASP A 676 26.60 18.37 22.41
C ASP A 676 27.94 19.05 22.76
N ARG A 677 27.90 20.30 23.22
CA ARG A 677 29.10 21.15 23.37
C ARG A 677 30.07 20.69 24.44
#